data_AF-W2QRS2-F1
#
_entry.id   AF-W2QRS2-F1
#
_cell.length_a   1.000
_cell.length_b   1.000
_cell.length_c   1.000
_cell.angle_alpha   90.00
_cell.angle_beta   90.00
_cell.angle_gamma   90.00
#
_symmetry.space_group_name_H-M   'P 1'
#
loop_
_entity.id
_entity.type
_entity.pdbx_description
1 polymer ?
#
loop_
_entity_poly.entity_id
_entity_poly.type
_entity_poly.pdbx_seq_one_letter_code
_entity_poly.pdbx_strand_id
1 'polypeptide(L)'
;MLAGFVVPHAHYRVFHGNPAADSQYAARNDQFPLALNPRRVESSPTDLHLREFAQLEVQVKALQIQSTNPASAAGSLAECFLFYSRLFTVESFSWPDFLSAVFTKLAEHFAISENDIARSAILRVFQRAKSHVAQVNDSNKLLTHLTGPLTHPTSVTTRTLTLQVVATMPSLLVHDTTVQQQILKGISADDHDERRAAIEAASAFLPLSSSFKNDALTLTLEDKTTVLCCLLADAVANSTEAQQAWTHCAELYERLADDKSAVASLRAMTMLTAAYPGVLMEMHGQVLHHVLDQDPRAIVHNFTLLVTQQLVAKQSENNEQLASVLEGVFARIESQGKPSLRIKLSALLLLEKWSKQHELGDKAEALLKEAKKLLAVARDARFGEVYTSIIANIARQKLAADGSEHSVDELLFLLHPRAPVAAKSTWNYALAAIAQLSQEFSDHLATYLAPRLIELLSILADSNMDASVIKARRTSIFKALGDQLRPPNFDLINKELSTLLKELSSVNRTDAAYLRAVVATFFLWTQELTVAKEDGEISKMISTFERQLLNSEHYETHADRYEMAKLAMLRGRFTLASQLLEVVAAKTDSECFGGWLHALQTMSGAESRISTDQSVHLDSLQLLARASTYLQAARTSSFRFDLQLHLLSLRLEWVQLVQSTQQVAGEAAYTNSPGNPVGREGQLSKQLRALAHKFNVLRGMLLGADQRDLDALQAHTSSCNLLASAVEGFLLLRSPNSIDFPTEWGSQWSLQVLKTLSEDVRGKLDRVAKLSPSRQPGVGAHVLQQLLVALCAVPPVLPKLFFCSRLRTEQRLLSSAQFLTYAENTAFTAKPRSRSQLGVSLGTDFVSVLKGVLAVSRSARNYWINRAEAVEVEVLVCLADAGINTGSSSIYEQASGMADEKLVQHRMTVILPIAWDQVTTAAEDNRTMLYLPFETPVHVKAANLTVKGSFTLVAKLALVDRRGDKWPLAATGCRRGFIVY
;
A
#
# COMPACT_ATOMS: atom_id res chain seq x y z
N MET A 1 16.69 -32.21 -30.21
CA MET A 1 17.30 -30.91 -30.57
C MET A 1 16.38 -29.70 -30.29
N LEU A 2 15.44 -29.77 -29.34
CA LEU A 2 14.60 -28.62 -28.92
C LEU A 2 14.42 -28.62 -27.39
N ALA A 3 15.53 -28.65 -26.64
CA ALA A 3 15.55 -28.56 -25.18
C ALA A 3 16.60 -27.55 -24.66
N GLY A 4 16.95 -26.54 -25.49
CA GLY A 4 18.05 -25.61 -25.21
C GLY A 4 17.71 -24.12 -25.30
N PHE A 5 16.45 -23.74 -25.54
CA PHE A 5 16.04 -22.33 -25.54
C PHE A 5 15.24 -22.02 -24.26
N VAL A 6 15.95 -21.92 -23.14
CA VAL A 6 15.44 -21.13 -22.02
C VAL A 6 15.51 -19.67 -22.50
N VAL A 7 14.35 -19.07 -22.74
CA VAL A 7 14.23 -17.67 -23.19
C VAL A 7 15.07 -16.78 -22.25
N PRO A 8 15.87 -15.82 -22.74
CA PRO A 8 16.73 -14.92 -21.92
C PRO A 8 15.98 -14.19 -20.78
N HIS A 9 14.65 -14.16 -20.85
CA HIS A 9 13.75 -13.61 -19.84
C HIS A 9 13.60 -14.48 -18.58
N ALA A 10 13.89 -15.79 -18.60
CA ALA A 10 13.65 -16.66 -17.46
C ALA A 10 14.59 -16.35 -16.28
N HIS A 11 15.87 -16.03 -16.55
CA HIS A 11 16.82 -15.72 -15.48
C HIS A 11 16.43 -14.41 -14.78
N TYR A 12 16.05 -13.38 -15.53
CA TYR A 12 15.58 -12.11 -14.97
C TYR A 12 14.26 -12.23 -14.17
N ARG A 13 13.36 -13.15 -14.57
CA ARG A 13 12.09 -13.44 -13.86
C ARG A 13 12.31 -14.08 -12.48
N VAL A 14 13.38 -14.86 -12.31
CA VAL A 14 13.73 -15.47 -11.01
C VAL A 14 14.26 -14.40 -10.05
N PHE A 15 14.93 -13.37 -10.55
CA PHE A 15 15.58 -12.33 -9.72
C PHE A 15 14.70 -11.15 -9.32
N HIS A 16 13.65 -10.86 -10.11
CA HIS A 16 12.84 -9.65 -9.92
C HIS A 16 11.33 -9.91 -9.82
N GLY A 17 10.92 -11.16 -9.58
CA GLY A 17 9.51 -11.56 -9.45
C GLY A 17 8.84 -11.90 -10.79
N ASN A 18 7.64 -12.51 -10.73
CA ASN A 18 6.93 -13.07 -11.89
C ASN A 18 5.99 -12.04 -12.56
N PRO A 19 6.40 -11.35 -13.65
CA PRO A 19 5.53 -10.42 -14.36
C PRO A 19 4.38 -11.12 -15.09
N ALA A 20 4.48 -12.41 -15.42
CA ALA A 20 3.50 -13.11 -16.25
C ALA A 20 2.22 -13.49 -15.49
N ALA A 21 2.29 -13.68 -14.17
CA ALA A 21 1.11 -13.89 -13.32
C ALA A 21 0.24 -12.63 -13.21
N ASP A 22 0.81 -11.45 -13.48
CA ASP A 22 0.13 -10.15 -13.44
C ASP A 22 -0.11 -9.53 -14.85
N SER A 23 0.41 -10.13 -15.93
CA SER A 23 0.47 -9.47 -17.26
C SER A 23 -0.62 -9.85 -18.26
N GLN A 24 -1.66 -10.60 -17.89
CA GLN A 24 -2.72 -10.86 -18.86
C GLN A 24 -3.64 -9.65 -19.06
N TYR A 25 -3.73 -8.70 -18.10
CA TYR A 25 -4.76 -7.64 -18.17
C TYR A 25 -4.35 -6.24 -17.71
N ALA A 26 -3.08 -5.99 -17.35
CA ALA A 26 -2.60 -4.61 -17.22
C ALA A 26 -2.46 -4.00 -18.64
N ALA A 27 -3.01 -2.80 -18.84
CA ALA A 27 -3.02 -2.09 -20.12
C ALA A 27 -1.68 -2.20 -20.88
N ARG A 28 -1.75 -2.24 -22.22
CA ARG A 28 -0.59 -2.26 -23.14
C ARG A 28 0.48 -1.17 -22.87
N ASN A 29 0.18 -0.18 -22.02
CA ASN A 29 1.07 0.92 -21.65
C ASN A 29 1.74 0.80 -20.27
N ASP A 30 1.54 -0.30 -19.53
CA ASP A 30 2.07 -0.42 -18.16
C ASP A 30 3.01 -1.63 -17.98
N GLN A 31 3.91 -1.77 -18.95
CA GLN A 31 5.06 -2.66 -18.85
C GLN A 31 6.26 -1.84 -18.35
N PHE A 32 6.42 -1.78 -17.02
CA PHE A 32 7.54 -1.19 -16.29
C PHE A 32 7.88 0.27 -16.69
N PRO A 33 7.43 1.24 -15.89
CA PRO A 33 8.41 1.81 -14.95
C PRO A 33 7.80 2.21 -13.60
N LEU A 34 8.66 2.30 -12.58
CA LEU A 34 8.56 3.41 -11.63
C LEU A 34 8.61 4.70 -12.46
N ALA A 35 7.47 5.09 -13.03
CA ALA A 35 7.36 6.24 -13.90
C ALA A 35 7.49 7.47 -13.01
N LEU A 36 8.73 7.84 -12.72
CA LEU A 36 9.06 9.06 -11.98
C LEU A 36 8.48 10.29 -12.68
N ASN A 37 8.18 10.20 -13.98
CA ASN A 37 7.53 11.27 -14.70
C ASN A 37 6.00 11.03 -14.83
N PRO A 38 5.16 11.71 -14.02
CA PRO A 38 3.70 11.64 -14.15
C PRO A 38 3.20 12.13 -15.52
N ARG A 39 3.99 12.95 -16.25
CA ARG A 39 3.69 13.41 -17.62
C ARG A 39 3.90 12.34 -18.70
N ARG A 40 4.55 11.20 -18.44
CA ARG A 40 4.73 10.17 -19.51
C ARG A 40 3.49 9.31 -19.78
N VAL A 41 2.46 9.40 -18.94
CA VAL A 41 1.16 8.76 -19.17
C VAL A 41 0.38 9.47 -20.30
N GLU A 42 0.88 10.62 -20.80
CA GLU A 42 0.26 11.53 -21.78
C GLU A 42 -0.09 10.96 -23.17
N SER A 43 0.17 9.68 -23.47
CA SER A 43 0.03 9.15 -24.84
C SER A 43 -0.83 7.90 -25.02
N SER A 44 -1.62 7.47 -24.01
CA SER A 44 -2.72 6.54 -24.34
C SER A 44 -3.78 7.32 -25.14
N PRO A 45 -4.08 6.92 -26.39
CA PRO A 45 -5.17 7.55 -27.12
C PRO A 45 -6.45 7.30 -26.34
N THR A 46 -7.08 8.38 -25.89
CA THR A 46 -8.37 8.41 -25.22
C THR A 46 -9.49 7.78 -26.07
N ASP A 47 -9.19 7.54 -27.34
CA ASP A 47 -10.04 6.84 -28.29
C ASP A 47 -9.95 5.31 -28.15
N LEU A 48 -9.07 4.75 -27.32
CA LEU A 48 -8.95 3.29 -27.18
C LEU A 48 -10.27 2.69 -26.69
N HIS A 49 -10.83 3.20 -25.59
CA HIS A 49 -12.15 2.76 -25.09
C HIS A 49 -13.26 2.94 -26.12
N LEU A 50 -13.22 4.02 -26.90
CA LEU A 50 -14.21 4.27 -27.96
C LEU A 50 -14.08 3.29 -29.12
N ARG A 51 -12.85 2.95 -29.52
CA ARG A 51 -12.56 1.97 -30.57
C ARG A 51 -12.93 0.57 -30.12
N GLU A 52 -12.56 0.20 -28.89
CA GLU A 52 -12.91 -1.10 -28.31
C GLU A 52 -14.43 -1.23 -28.16
N PHE A 53 -15.12 -0.20 -27.67
CA PHE A 53 -16.58 -0.18 -27.62
C PHE A 53 -17.20 -0.33 -29.00
N ALA A 54 -16.75 0.44 -30.00
CA ALA A 54 -17.25 0.34 -31.37
C ALA A 54 -17.00 -1.06 -31.99
N GLN A 55 -15.85 -1.67 -31.71
CA GLN A 55 -15.53 -3.04 -32.15
C GLN A 55 -16.46 -4.07 -31.52
N LEU A 56 -16.70 -3.98 -30.19
CA LEU A 56 -17.62 -4.86 -29.49
C LEU A 56 -19.05 -4.72 -30.01
N GLU A 57 -19.53 -3.49 -30.23
CA GLU A 57 -20.86 -3.23 -30.80
C GLU A 57 -21.02 -3.84 -32.20
N VAL A 58 -20.01 -3.73 -33.06
CA VAL A 58 -20.02 -4.35 -34.38
C VAL A 58 -20.05 -5.88 -34.29
N GLN A 59 -19.26 -6.46 -33.37
CA GLN A 59 -19.24 -7.91 -33.14
C GLN A 59 -20.58 -8.43 -32.63
N VAL A 60 -21.19 -7.75 -31.65
CA VAL A 60 -22.51 -8.12 -31.10
C VAL A 60 -23.57 -8.08 -32.21
N LYS A 61 -23.62 -7.00 -33.00
CA LYS A 61 -24.56 -6.89 -34.13
C LYS A 61 -24.34 -7.98 -35.18
N ALA A 62 -23.07 -8.27 -35.52
CA ALA A 62 -22.75 -9.32 -36.48
C ALA A 62 -23.23 -10.70 -35.97
N LEU A 63 -23.00 -11.02 -34.70
CA LEU A 63 -23.45 -12.27 -34.08
C LEU A 63 -24.98 -12.38 -34.01
N GLN A 64 -25.68 -11.27 -33.75
CA GLN A 64 -27.14 -11.22 -33.77
C GLN A 64 -27.71 -11.45 -35.18
N ILE A 65 -27.06 -10.94 -36.23
CA ILE A 65 -27.49 -11.10 -37.62
C ILE A 65 -27.15 -12.50 -38.18
N GLN A 66 -25.99 -13.07 -37.82
CA GLN A 66 -25.53 -14.36 -38.32
C GLN A 66 -26.22 -15.57 -37.65
N SER A 67 -27.02 -15.34 -36.62
CA SER A 67 -27.71 -16.37 -35.84
C SER A 67 -28.87 -17.02 -36.64
N THR A 68 -28.57 -18.07 -37.41
CA THR A 68 -29.58 -19.01 -37.94
C THR A 68 -29.99 -20.08 -36.92
N ASN A 69 -29.23 -20.26 -35.83
CA ASN A 69 -29.51 -21.21 -34.75
C ASN A 69 -29.26 -20.55 -33.36
N PRO A 70 -30.32 -20.17 -32.62
CA PRO A 70 -30.24 -19.24 -31.48
C PRO A 70 -29.46 -19.77 -30.26
N ALA A 71 -29.32 -21.09 -30.11
CA ALA A 71 -28.60 -21.69 -28.98
C ALA A 71 -27.06 -21.61 -29.13
N SER A 72 -26.54 -21.72 -30.35
CA SER A 72 -25.09 -21.63 -30.65
C SER A 72 -24.55 -20.20 -30.52
N ALA A 73 -25.35 -19.22 -30.90
CA ALA A 73 -24.98 -17.80 -30.83
C ALA A 73 -24.90 -17.27 -29.39
N ALA A 74 -25.66 -17.86 -28.45
CA ALA A 74 -25.75 -17.39 -27.07
C ALA A 74 -24.42 -17.45 -26.30
N GLY A 75 -23.63 -18.52 -26.50
CA GLY A 75 -22.31 -18.65 -25.86
C GLY A 75 -21.32 -17.59 -26.36
N SER A 76 -21.31 -17.35 -27.68
CA SER A 76 -20.46 -16.33 -28.29
C SER A 76 -20.87 -14.91 -27.89
N LEU A 77 -22.18 -14.64 -27.84
CA LEU A 77 -22.72 -13.37 -27.33
C LEU A 77 -22.36 -13.16 -25.85
N ALA A 78 -22.47 -14.20 -25.02
CA ALA A 78 -22.11 -14.13 -23.61
C ALA A 78 -20.61 -13.81 -23.42
N GLU A 79 -19.73 -14.42 -24.21
CA GLU A 79 -18.30 -14.09 -24.21
C GLU A 79 -18.04 -12.64 -24.66
N CYS A 80 -18.69 -12.21 -25.75
CA CYS A 80 -18.63 -10.83 -26.23
C CYS A 80 -19.08 -9.81 -25.17
N PHE A 81 -20.19 -10.07 -24.46
CA PHE A 81 -20.65 -9.19 -23.39
C PHE A 81 -19.67 -9.15 -22.22
N LEU A 82 -19.05 -10.28 -21.85
CA LEU A 82 -18.03 -10.27 -20.80
C LEU A 82 -16.82 -9.41 -21.16
N PHE A 83 -16.47 -9.24 -22.46
CA PHE A 83 -15.41 -8.31 -22.85
C PHE A 83 -15.74 -6.82 -22.60
N TYR A 84 -17.01 -6.44 -22.44
CA TYR A 84 -17.35 -5.08 -22.01
C TYR A 84 -16.74 -4.75 -20.65
N SER A 85 -16.43 -5.74 -19.80
CA SER A 85 -15.79 -5.48 -18.51
C SER A 85 -14.43 -4.79 -18.64
N ARG A 86 -13.74 -4.96 -19.78
CA ARG A 86 -12.45 -4.31 -20.07
C ARG A 86 -12.58 -2.81 -20.32
N LEU A 87 -13.78 -2.33 -20.65
CA LEU A 87 -14.05 -0.91 -20.86
C LEU A 87 -14.15 -0.12 -19.53
N PHE A 88 -14.36 -0.80 -18.40
CA PHE A 88 -14.48 -0.16 -17.09
C PHE A 88 -13.13 -0.11 -16.40
N THR A 89 -12.39 0.95 -16.66
CA THR A 89 -11.07 1.22 -16.08
C THR A 89 -11.14 2.47 -15.20
N VAL A 90 -10.04 2.76 -14.51
CA VAL A 90 -9.89 4.03 -13.75
C VAL A 90 -10.07 5.26 -14.66
N GLU A 91 -9.69 5.15 -15.93
CA GLU A 91 -9.84 6.24 -16.90
C GLU A 91 -11.31 6.50 -17.24
N SER A 92 -12.05 5.45 -17.61
CA SER A 92 -13.45 5.57 -18.03
C SER A 92 -14.40 5.89 -16.89
N PHE A 93 -14.00 5.65 -15.63
CA PHE A 93 -14.75 6.07 -14.44
C PHE A 93 -15.07 7.58 -14.44
N SER A 94 -14.16 8.39 -14.96
CA SER A 94 -14.33 9.85 -15.04
C SER A 94 -15.23 10.33 -16.20
N TRP A 95 -15.76 9.42 -17.04
CA TRP A 95 -16.46 9.75 -18.29
C TRP A 95 -17.96 9.41 -18.21
N PRO A 96 -18.80 10.24 -17.55
CA PRO A 96 -20.21 9.91 -17.32
C PRO A 96 -20.98 9.63 -18.62
N ASP A 97 -20.80 10.44 -19.67
CA ASP A 97 -21.45 10.24 -20.97
C ASP A 97 -21.10 8.89 -21.63
N PHE A 98 -19.82 8.48 -21.55
CA PHE A 98 -19.38 7.19 -22.09
C PHE A 98 -20.01 6.04 -21.30
N LEU A 99 -19.99 6.11 -19.96
CA LEU A 99 -20.59 5.10 -19.10
C LEU A 99 -22.09 4.99 -19.34
N SER A 100 -22.81 6.12 -19.41
CA SER A 100 -24.23 6.14 -19.75
C SER A 100 -24.50 5.49 -21.10
N ALA A 101 -23.66 5.72 -22.12
CA ALA A 101 -23.85 5.13 -23.45
C ALA A 101 -23.65 3.61 -23.43
N VAL A 102 -22.58 3.15 -22.78
CA VAL A 102 -22.26 1.72 -22.65
C VAL A 102 -23.34 0.98 -21.84
N PHE A 103 -23.74 1.50 -20.68
CA PHE A 103 -24.75 0.85 -19.85
C PHE A 103 -26.15 0.89 -20.45
N THR A 104 -26.52 1.97 -21.16
CA THR A 104 -27.79 2.01 -21.91
C THR A 104 -27.80 0.95 -23.01
N LYS A 105 -26.69 0.78 -23.74
CA LYS A 105 -26.58 -0.27 -24.77
C LYS A 105 -26.61 -1.67 -24.20
N LEU A 106 -25.94 -1.91 -23.07
CA LEU A 106 -26.03 -3.18 -22.36
C LEU A 106 -27.47 -3.46 -21.88
N ALA A 107 -28.18 -2.45 -21.39
CA ALA A 107 -29.59 -2.58 -20.98
C ALA A 107 -30.51 -2.86 -22.18
N GLU A 108 -30.29 -2.21 -23.32
CA GLU A 108 -30.99 -2.49 -24.58
C GLU A 108 -30.76 -3.94 -25.03
N HIS A 109 -29.52 -4.41 -25.03
CA HIS A 109 -29.19 -5.80 -25.35
C HIS A 109 -29.79 -6.79 -24.34
N PHE A 110 -29.85 -6.43 -23.06
CA PHE A 110 -30.50 -7.24 -22.02
C PHE A 110 -32.01 -7.40 -22.27
N ALA A 111 -32.67 -6.31 -22.65
CA ALA A 111 -34.10 -6.31 -22.98
C ALA A 111 -34.45 -7.13 -24.22
N ILE A 112 -33.66 -6.98 -25.29
CA ILE A 112 -33.93 -7.64 -26.58
C ILE A 112 -33.54 -9.13 -26.54
N SER A 113 -32.54 -9.50 -25.75
CA SER A 113 -32.06 -10.88 -25.70
C SER A 113 -33.14 -11.82 -25.19
N GLU A 114 -33.50 -12.85 -25.96
CA GLU A 114 -34.39 -13.93 -25.51
C GLU A 114 -33.66 -15.02 -24.69
N ASN A 115 -32.32 -14.99 -24.67
CA ASN A 115 -31.50 -16.01 -24.01
C ASN A 115 -30.98 -15.56 -22.64
N ASP A 116 -31.22 -16.39 -21.62
CA ASP A 116 -30.82 -16.11 -20.23
C ASP A 116 -29.31 -16.17 -19.99
N ILE A 117 -28.54 -16.90 -20.82
CA ILE A 117 -27.08 -16.94 -20.73
C ILE A 117 -26.49 -15.56 -21.07
N ALA A 118 -27.02 -14.91 -22.11
CA ALA A 118 -26.59 -13.56 -22.49
C ALA A 118 -27.01 -12.53 -21.45
N ARG A 119 -28.24 -12.60 -20.92
CA ARG A 119 -28.70 -11.75 -19.80
C ARG A 119 -27.84 -11.93 -18.55
N SER A 120 -27.48 -13.16 -18.21
CA SER A 120 -26.59 -13.48 -17.09
C SER A 120 -25.17 -12.92 -17.31
N ALA A 121 -24.65 -12.98 -18.54
CA ALA A 121 -23.35 -12.38 -18.87
C ALA A 121 -23.37 -10.85 -18.69
N ILE A 122 -24.42 -10.17 -19.18
CA ILE A 122 -24.61 -8.72 -18.97
C ILE A 122 -24.75 -8.41 -17.48
N LEU A 123 -25.53 -9.17 -16.71
CA LEU A 123 -25.63 -9.00 -15.26
C LEU A 123 -24.26 -9.08 -14.58
N ARG A 124 -23.40 -10.03 -14.96
CA ARG A 124 -22.03 -10.14 -14.41
C ARG A 124 -21.21 -8.89 -14.70
N VAL A 125 -21.43 -8.23 -15.84
CA VAL A 125 -20.78 -6.95 -16.17
C VAL A 125 -21.26 -5.85 -15.22
N PHE A 126 -22.56 -5.70 -15.02
CA PHE A 126 -23.13 -4.75 -14.04
C PHE A 126 -22.62 -5.01 -12.62
N GLN A 127 -22.54 -6.28 -12.19
CA GLN A 127 -22.03 -6.66 -10.87
C GLN A 127 -20.55 -6.33 -10.67
N ARG A 128 -19.73 -6.43 -11.73
CA ARG A 128 -18.30 -6.05 -11.68
C ARG A 128 -18.11 -4.53 -11.68
N ALA A 129 -18.93 -3.82 -12.44
CA ALA A 129 -18.81 -2.39 -12.69
C ALA A 129 -19.76 -1.51 -11.84
N LYS A 130 -20.22 -2.00 -10.67
CA LYS A 130 -21.16 -1.27 -9.77
C LYS A 130 -20.75 0.18 -9.51
N SER A 131 -19.46 0.40 -9.22
CA SER A 131 -18.91 1.74 -8.97
C SER A 131 -19.00 2.66 -10.20
N HIS A 132 -18.79 2.12 -11.41
CA HIS A 132 -18.91 2.85 -12.66
C HIS A 132 -20.37 3.11 -13.03
N VAL A 133 -21.28 2.16 -12.76
CA VAL A 133 -22.73 2.38 -12.97
C VAL A 133 -23.20 3.57 -12.14
N ALA A 134 -22.74 3.71 -10.90
CA ALA A 134 -23.07 4.85 -10.04
C ALA A 134 -22.64 6.23 -10.60
N GLN A 135 -21.79 6.27 -11.64
CA GLN A 135 -21.35 7.51 -12.31
C GLN A 135 -22.19 7.88 -13.54
N VAL A 136 -23.21 7.09 -13.89
CA VAL A 136 -24.14 7.37 -14.99
C VAL A 136 -24.96 8.64 -14.70
N ASN A 137 -25.04 9.55 -15.68
CA ASN A 137 -25.73 10.84 -15.55
C ASN A 137 -27.23 10.80 -15.90
N ASP A 138 -27.71 9.81 -16.67
CA ASP A 138 -29.11 9.69 -17.11
C ASP A 138 -29.66 8.29 -16.85
N SER A 139 -30.29 8.09 -15.68
CA SER A 139 -30.85 6.80 -15.27
C SER A 139 -32.14 6.44 -16.02
N ASN A 140 -32.89 7.42 -16.51
CA ASN A 140 -34.19 7.20 -17.16
C ASN A 140 -34.07 6.41 -18.46
N LYS A 141 -33.04 6.69 -19.27
CA LYS A 141 -32.79 5.94 -20.52
C LYS A 141 -32.45 4.49 -20.27
N LEU A 142 -31.63 4.25 -19.26
CA LEU A 142 -31.27 2.90 -18.84
C LEU A 142 -32.51 2.15 -18.32
N LEU A 143 -33.31 2.80 -17.49
CA LEU A 143 -34.53 2.25 -16.92
C LEU A 143 -35.59 1.88 -17.96
N THR A 144 -35.75 2.70 -19.00
CA THR A 144 -36.73 2.47 -20.07
C THR A 144 -36.57 1.07 -20.69
N HIS A 145 -35.33 0.58 -20.79
CA HIS A 145 -35.06 -0.76 -21.29
C HIS A 145 -35.30 -1.86 -20.24
N LEU A 146 -35.26 -1.57 -18.94
CA LEU A 146 -35.39 -2.56 -17.87
C LEU A 146 -36.82 -2.70 -17.34
N THR A 147 -37.71 -1.72 -17.53
CA THR A 147 -39.10 -1.77 -17.05
C THR A 147 -39.88 -2.96 -17.63
N GLY A 148 -39.69 -3.25 -18.93
CA GLY A 148 -40.33 -4.39 -19.59
C GLY A 148 -39.89 -5.75 -19.00
N PRO A 149 -38.58 -6.05 -18.99
CA PRO A 149 -38.05 -7.25 -18.32
C PRO A 149 -38.43 -7.39 -16.84
N LEU A 150 -38.51 -6.27 -16.10
CA LEU A 150 -38.89 -6.27 -14.68
C LEU A 150 -40.34 -6.67 -14.45
N THR A 151 -41.24 -6.28 -15.36
CA THR A 151 -42.68 -6.57 -15.31
C THR A 151 -43.08 -7.74 -16.21
N HIS A 152 -42.11 -8.53 -16.67
CA HIS A 152 -42.34 -9.58 -17.65
C HIS A 152 -43.44 -10.55 -17.18
N PRO A 153 -44.51 -10.81 -17.96
CA PRO A 153 -45.70 -11.47 -17.45
C PRO A 153 -45.48 -12.96 -17.08
N THR A 154 -44.63 -13.67 -17.83
CA THR A 154 -44.50 -15.14 -17.71
C THR A 154 -43.12 -15.65 -17.28
N SER A 155 -42.02 -15.00 -17.67
CA SER A 155 -40.66 -15.44 -17.33
C SER A 155 -40.20 -14.96 -15.95
N VAL A 156 -40.26 -15.86 -14.96
CA VAL A 156 -39.69 -15.66 -13.62
C VAL A 156 -38.19 -15.35 -13.71
N THR A 157 -37.44 -16.14 -14.48
CA THR A 157 -35.98 -15.97 -14.65
C THR A 157 -35.59 -14.59 -15.18
N THR A 158 -36.36 -14.04 -16.12
CA THR A 158 -36.14 -12.68 -16.63
C THR A 158 -36.33 -11.64 -15.53
N ARG A 159 -37.40 -11.76 -14.72
CA ARG A 159 -37.64 -10.86 -13.59
C ARG A 159 -36.54 -10.99 -12.54
N THR A 160 -36.13 -12.21 -12.18
CA THR A 160 -35.01 -12.49 -11.26
C THR A 160 -33.72 -11.82 -11.70
N LEU A 161 -33.31 -12.01 -12.96
CA LEU A 161 -32.09 -11.40 -13.49
C LEU A 161 -32.21 -9.86 -13.53
N THR A 162 -33.39 -9.33 -13.85
CA THR A 162 -33.63 -7.88 -13.87
C THR A 162 -33.54 -7.27 -12.47
N LEU A 163 -34.11 -7.91 -11.46
CA LEU A 163 -33.99 -7.51 -10.05
C LEU A 163 -32.52 -7.50 -9.60
N GLN A 164 -31.74 -8.50 -10.00
CA GLN A 164 -30.29 -8.52 -9.73
C GLN A 164 -29.53 -7.39 -10.44
N VAL A 165 -29.94 -6.98 -11.65
CA VAL A 165 -29.38 -5.79 -12.33
C VAL A 165 -29.75 -4.53 -11.57
N VAL A 166 -31.01 -4.37 -11.17
CA VAL A 166 -31.50 -3.23 -10.37
C VAL A 166 -30.73 -3.09 -9.05
N ALA A 167 -30.41 -4.21 -8.38
CA ALA A 167 -29.60 -4.22 -7.16
C ALA A 167 -28.16 -3.67 -7.33
N THR A 168 -27.67 -3.54 -8.57
CA THR A 168 -26.32 -2.99 -8.85
C THR A 168 -26.26 -1.47 -8.90
N MET A 169 -27.41 -0.78 -8.95
CA MET A 169 -27.50 0.66 -9.21
C MET A 169 -28.50 1.42 -8.33
N PRO A 170 -28.55 1.18 -7.00
CA PRO A 170 -29.58 1.75 -6.14
C PRO A 170 -29.54 3.28 -6.08
N SER A 171 -28.35 3.90 -6.19
CA SER A 171 -28.20 5.37 -6.16
C SER A 171 -28.82 6.08 -7.37
N LEU A 172 -28.91 5.40 -8.52
CA LEU A 172 -29.55 5.94 -9.72
C LEU A 172 -31.08 5.88 -9.67
N LEU A 173 -31.62 5.02 -8.81
CA LEU A 173 -33.01 4.57 -8.82
C LEU A 173 -33.77 4.97 -7.54
N VAL A 174 -33.12 5.66 -6.62
CA VAL A 174 -33.66 5.99 -5.29
C VAL A 174 -34.96 6.81 -5.35
N HIS A 175 -35.24 7.52 -6.43
CA HIS A 175 -36.45 8.32 -6.62
C HIS A 175 -37.53 7.65 -7.48
N ASP A 176 -37.27 6.46 -8.03
CA ASP A 176 -38.24 5.74 -8.86
C ASP A 176 -39.17 4.87 -8.01
N THR A 177 -40.37 5.37 -7.76
CA THR A 177 -41.40 4.67 -6.98
C THR A 177 -41.92 3.41 -7.67
N THR A 178 -41.87 3.36 -9.01
CA THR A 178 -42.37 2.19 -9.76
C THR A 178 -41.45 1.00 -9.58
N VAL A 179 -40.14 1.22 -9.63
CA VAL A 179 -39.13 0.18 -9.36
C VAL A 179 -39.22 -0.28 -7.90
N GLN A 180 -39.37 0.65 -6.96
CA GLN A 180 -39.53 0.33 -5.54
C GLN A 180 -40.75 -0.57 -5.29
N GLN A 181 -41.90 -0.25 -5.90
CA GLN A 181 -43.11 -1.08 -5.81
C GLN A 181 -42.91 -2.48 -6.42
N GLN A 182 -42.18 -2.59 -7.54
CA GLN A 182 -41.87 -3.91 -8.12
C GLN A 182 -40.92 -4.72 -7.23
N ILE A 183 -39.95 -4.07 -6.56
CA ILE A 183 -39.10 -4.74 -5.58
C ILE A 183 -39.96 -5.29 -4.43
N LEU A 184 -40.84 -4.46 -3.82
CA LEU A 184 -41.73 -4.90 -2.74
C LEU A 184 -42.63 -6.07 -3.18
N LYS A 185 -43.20 -6.00 -4.39
CA LYS A 185 -43.98 -7.10 -4.96
C LYS A 185 -43.14 -8.37 -5.14
N GLY A 186 -41.90 -8.24 -5.59
CA GLY A 186 -40.96 -9.34 -5.76
C GLY A 186 -40.56 -10.01 -4.44
N ILE A 187 -40.51 -9.26 -3.32
CA ILE A 187 -40.22 -9.81 -1.99
C ILE A 187 -41.28 -10.85 -1.59
N SER A 188 -42.54 -10.66 -2.02
CA SER A 188 -43.65 -11.58 -1.78
C SER A 188 -43.86 -12.61 -2.89
N ALA A 189 -42.91 -12.79 -3.81
CA ALA A 189 -43.05 -13.74 -4.91
C ALA A 189 -43.01 -15.21 -4.43
N ASP A 190 -43.83 -16.06 -5.06
CA ASP A 190 -43.87 -17.50 -4.78
C ASP A 190 -42.54 -18.18 -5.13
N ASP A 191 -41.91 -17.77 -6.23
CA ASP A 191 -40.61 -18.30 -6.65
C ASP A 191 -39.50 -17.85 -5.69
N HIS A 192 -38.68 -18.81 -5.28
CA HIS A 192 -37.61 -18.59 -4.30
C HIS A 192 -36.49 -17.70 -4.86
N ASP A 193 -36.13 -17.84 -6.13
CA ASP A 193 -35.01 -17.13 -6.72
C ASP A 193 -35.39 -15.68 -7.05
N GLU A 194 -36.61 -15.46 -7.56
CA GLU A 194 -37.19 -14.12 -7.74
C GLU A 194 -37.25 -13.35 -6.42
N ARG A 195 -37.79 -13.98 -5.37
CA ARG A 195 -37.84 -13.40 -4.02
C ARG A 195 -36.47 -13.09 -3.45
N ARG A 196 -35.49 -13.98 -3.62
CA ARG A 196 -34.11 -13.74 -3.16
C ARG A 196 -33.47 -12.56 -3.89
N ALA A 197 -33.68 -12.43 -5.20
CA ALA A 197 -33.20 -11.29 -5.97
C ALA A 197 -33.89 -9.97 -5.54
N ALA A 198 -35.18 -10.02 -5.23
CA ALA A 198 -35.90 -8.86 -4.70
C ALA A 198 -35.38 -8.44 -3.31
N ILE A 199 -35.06 -9.38 -2.43
CA ILE A 199 -34.45 -9.10 -1.11
C ILE A 199 -33.06 -8.46 -1.28
N GLU A 200 -32.24 -8.94 -2.22
CA GLU A 200 -30.94 -8.33 -2.54
C GLU A 200 -31.11 -6.89 -3.04
N ALA A 201 -32.08 -6.65 -3.94
CA ALA A 201 -32.41 -5.31 -4.41
C ALA A 201 -32.91 -4.41 -3.27
N ALA A 202 -33.81 -4.92 -2.42
CA ALA A 202 -34.33 -4.17 -1.28
C ALA A 202 -33.21 -3.75 -0.31
N SER A 203 -32.31 -4.69 0.02
CA SER A 203 -31.14 -4.40 0.87
C SER A 203 -30.26 -3.28 0.31
N ALA A 204 -30.14 -3.18 -1.02
CA ALA A 204 -29.36 -2.13 -1.67
C ALA A 204 -30.05 -0.75 -1.63
N PHE A 205 -31.39 -0.71 -1.58
CA PHE A 205 -32.20 0.52 -1.58
C PHE A 205 -32.47 1.09 -0.19
N LEU A 206 -32.62 0.22 0.83
CA LEU A 206 -32.97 0.62 2.19
C LEU A 206 -32.10 1.75 2.75
N PRO A 207 -30.76 1.76 2.58
CA PRO A 207 -29.93 2.86 3.09
C PRO A 207 -30.20 4.22 2.43
N LEU A 208 -30.82 4.26 1.25
CA LEU A 208 -30.94 5.46 0.40
C LEU A 208 -32.34 6.08 0.38
N SER A 209 -33.41 5.29 0.54
CA SER A 209 -34.80 5.78 0.41
C SER A 209 -35.57 5.64 1.73
N SER A 210 -35.95 6.78 2.33
CA SER A 210 -36.71 6.80 3.59
C SER A 210 -38.15 6.33 3.44
N SER A 211 -38.82 6.59 2.31
CA SER A 211 -40.18 6.08 2.06
C SER A 211 -40.20 4.57 1.93
N PHE A 212 -39.20 4.01 1.24
CA PHE A 212 -39.07 2.57 1.03
C PHE A 212 -38.82 1.81 2.34
N LYS A 213 -38.12 2.42 3.31
CA LYS A 213 -37.89 1.84 4.64
C LYS A 213 -39.18 1.50 5.37
N ASN A 214 -40.14 2.42 5.39
CA ASN A 214 -41.41 2.22 6.09
C ASN A 214 -42.19 1.04 5.51
N ASP A 215 -42.33 1.01 4.18
CA ASP A 215 -43.06 -0.05 3.48
C ASP A 215 -42.40 -1.43 3.69
N ALA A 216 -41.07 -1.48 3.63
CA ALA A 216 -40.31 -2.71 3.87
C ALA A 216 -40.38 -3.17 5.34
N LEU A 217 -40.39 -2.24 6.30
CA LEU A 217 -40.51 -2.57 7.73
C LEU A 217 -41.88 -3.19 8.02
N THR A 218 -42.97 -2.58 7.54
CA THR A 218 -44.33 -3.11 7.73
C THR A 218 -44.46 -4.50 7.14
N LEU A 219 -43.99 -4.70 5.90
CA LEU A 219 -44.03 -5.99 5.23
C LEU A 219 -43.22 -7.06 5.98
N THR A 220 -42.08 -6.68 6.55
CA THR A 220 -41.21 -7.61 7.29
C THR A 220 -41.79 -8.02 8.65
N LEU A 221 -42.47 -7.10 9.34
CA LEU A 221 -43.11 -7.38 10.65
C LEU A 221 -44.38 -8.24 10.52
N GLU A 222 -45.05 -8.20 9.37
CA GLU A 222 -46.21 -9.05 9.07
C GLU A 222 -45.83 -10.48 8.68
N ASP A 223 -44.60 -10.68 8.17
CA ASP A 223 -44.10 -11.99 7.81
C ASP A 223 -43.89 -12.87 9.06
N LYS A 224 -44.28 -14.14 8.95
CA LYS A 224 -44.12 -15.14 10.00
C LYS A 224 -42.87 -15.99 9.79
N THR A 225 -42.10 -15.73 8.73
CA THR A 225 -40.87 -16.45 8.39
C THR A 225 -39.63 -15.60 8.66
N THR A 226 -38.47 -16.25 8.75
CA THR A 226 -37.19 -15.56 8.98
C THR A 226 -36.54 -15.05 7.69
N VAL A 227 -37.20 -15.18 6.54
CA VAL A 227 -36.63 -14.87 5.23
C VAL A 227 -36.31 -13.38 5.12
N LEU A 228 -37.18 -12.54 5.67
CA LEU A 228 -37.10 -11.08 5.57
C LEU A 228 -36.33 -10.41 6.72
N CYS A 229 -35.96 -11.15 7.78
CA CYS A 229 -35.25 -10.60 8.94
C CYS A 229 -33.94 -9.88 8.57
N CYS A 230 -33.31 -10.25 7.46
CA CYS A 230 -32.11 -9.58 6.98
C CYS A 230 -32.30 -8.10 6.58
N LEU A 231 -33.54 -7.67 6.32
CA LEU A 231 -33.87 -6.30 5.94
C LEU A 231 -34.12 -5.37 7.15
N LEU A 232 -34.47 -5.93 8.31
CA LEU A 232 -34.96 -5.16 9.47
C LEU A 232 -33.97 -4.11 9.96
N ALA A 233 -32.69 -4.45 10.04
CA ALA A 233 -31.67 -3.54 10.58
C ALA A 233 -31.53 -2.25 9.76
N ASP A 234 -31.75 -2.31 8.45
CA ASP A 234 -31.66 -1.16 7.55
C ASP A 234 -33.01 -0.46 7.34
N ALA A 235 -34.13 -1.16 7.60
CA ALA A 235 -35.49 -0.64 7.48
C ALA A 235 -35.96 0.21 8.67
N VAL A 236 -35.43 -0.05 9.86
CA VAL A 236 -35.76 0.71 11.07
C VAL A 236 -35.18 2.13 11.02
N ALA A 237 -35.94 3.12 11.53
CA ALA A 237 -35.50 4.52 11.61
C ALA A 237 -35.23 5.00 13.05
N ASN A 238 -35.86 4.41 14.07
CA ASN A 238 -35.77 4.86 15.47
C ASN A 238 -35.68 3.69 16.47
N SER A 239 -35.40 4.02 17.74
CA SER A 239 -35.20 3.02 18.80
C SER A 239 -36.45 2.21 19.14
N THR A 240 -37.65 2.79 19.00
CA THR A 240 -38.92 2.11 19.26
C THR A 240 -39.22 1.04 18.22
N GLU A 241 -39.05 1.38 16.93
CA GLU A 241 -39.14 0.42 15.82
C GLU A 241 -38.06 -0.66 15.93
N ALA A 242 -36.84 -0.30 16.36
CA ALA A 242 -35.75 -1.25 16.58
C ALA A 242 -36.12 -2.29 17.63
N GLN A 243 -36.71 -1.85 18.75
CA GLN A 243 -37.18 -2.74 19.81
C GLN A 243 -38.31 -3.65 19.34
N GLN A 244 -39.29 -3.13 18.59
CA GLN A 244 -40.36 -3.94 18.02
C GLN A 244 -39.83 -5.01 17.05
N ALA A 245 -38.94 -4.63 16.13
CA ALA A 245 -38.31 -5.54 15.18
C ALA A 245 -37.44 -6.59 15.87
N TRP A 246 -36.75 -6.21 16.95
CA TRP A 246 -35.94 -7.12 17.75
C TRP A 246 -36.82 -8.16 18.47
N THR A 247 -37.90 -7.71 19.14
CA THR A 247 -38.85 -8.61 19.81
C THR A 247 -39.49 -9.58 18.84
N HIS A 248 -39.87 -9.12 17.65
CA HIS A 248 -40.38 -9.99 16.59
C HIS A 248 -39.37 -11.08 16.19
N CYS A 249 -38.09 -10.74 16.03
CA CYS A 249 -37.04 -11.73 15.74
C CYS A 249 -36.85 -12.73 16.90
N ALA A 250 -36.98 -12.29 18.15
CA ALA A 250 -36.88 -13.15 19.33
C ALA A 250 -38.06 -14.12 19.42
N GLU A 251 -39.30 -13.66 19.17
CA GLU A 251 -40.48 -14.51 19.09
C GLU A 251 -40.39 -15.55 17.97
N LEU A 252 -39.82 -15.16 16.82
CA LEU A 252 -39.51 -16.11 15.76
C LEU A 252 -38.50 -17.13 16.28
N TYR A 253 -37.38 -16.69 16.86
CA TYR A 253 -36.32 -17.57 17.36
C TYR A 253 -36.81 -18.70 18.28
N GLU A 254 -37.67 -18.39 19.25
CA GLU A 254 -38.23 -19.37 20.19
C GLU A 254 -39.03 -20.50 19.51
N ARG A 255 -39.61 -20.22 18.33
CA ARG A 255 -40.46 -21.17 17.59
C ARG A 255 -39.69 -22.01 16.56
N LEU A 256 -38.38 -21.76 16.37
CA LEU A 256 -37.61 -22.34 15.26
C LEU A 256 -36.91 -23.65 15.63
N ALA A 257 -37.23 -24.70 14.89
CA ALA A 257 -36.53 -25.98 14.98
C ALA A 257 -35.26 -26.04 14.11
N ASP A 258 -35.13 -25.22 13.06
CA ASP A 258 -34.05 -25.33 12.08
C ASP A 258 -32.90 -24.34 12.30
N ASP A 259 -31.68 -24.80 12.01
CA ASP A 259 -30.44 -24.03 12.22
C ASP A 259 -30.38 -22.75 11.38
N LYS A 260 -30.91 -22.76 10.15
CA LYS A 260 -30.77 -21.63 9.20
C LYS A 260 -31.61 -20.44 9.65
N SER A 261 -32.85 -20.69 10.04
CA SER A 261 -33.76 -19.66 10.52
C SER A 261 -33.28 -19.11 11.88
N ALA A 262 -32.81 -19.96 12.79
CA ALA A 262 -32.24 -19.53 14.07
C ALA A 262 -31.03 -18.60 13.87
N VAL A 263 -30.13 -18.95 12.95
CA VAL A 263 -28.98 -18.12 12.54
C VAL A 263 -29.43 -16.80 11.90
N ALA A 264 -30.48 -16.80 11.08
CA ALA A 264 -31.01 -15.59 10.45
C ALA A 264 -31.58 -14.62 11.49
N SER A 265 -32.40 -15.11 12.43
CA SER A 265 -32.96 -14.30 13.52
C SER A 265 -31.88 -13.72 14.43
N LEU A 266 -30.90 -14.54 14.83
CA LEU A 266 -29.77 -14.06 15.65
C LEU A 266 -28.97 -12.98 14.93
N ARG A 267 -28.69 -13.14 13.62
CA ARG A 267 -28.01 -12.11 12.83
C ARG A 267 -28.80 -10.80 12.81
N ALA A 268 -30.10 -10.87 12.57
CA ALA A 268 -30.97 -9.70 12.53
C ALA A 268 -31.01 -8.98 13.89
N MET A 269 -31.21 -9.73 14.98
CA MET A 269 -31.16 -9.20 16.34
C MET A 269 -29.83 -8.51 16.63
N THR A 270 -28.69 -9.14 16.32
CA THR A 270 -27.38 -8.52 16.55
C THR A 270 -27.15 -7.27 15.72
N MET A 271 -27.60 -7.25 14.45
CA MET A 271 -27.48 -6.08 13.59
C MET A 271 -28.33 -4.90 14.09
N LEU A 272 -29.55 -5.17 14.58
CA LEU A 272 -30.40 -4.18 15.25
C LEU A 272 -29.73 -3.66 16.53
N THR A 273 -29.20 -4.55 17.38
CA THR A 273 -28.49 -4.16 18.61
C THR A 273 -27.24 -3.34 18.30
N ALA A 274 -26.53 -3.63 17.22
CA ALA A 274 -25.37 -2.85 16.81
C ALA A 274 -25.74 -1.42 16.36
N ALA A 275 -26.92 -1.24 15.76
CA ALA A 275 -27.43 0.08 15.35
C ALA A 275 -28.03 0.87 16.53
N TYR A 276 -28.67 0.18 17.48
CA TYR A 276 -29.36 0.79 18.64
C TYR A 276 -28.92 0.17 19.98
N PRO A 277 -27.63 0.31 20.35
CA PRO A 277 -27.10 -0.39 21.52
C PRO A 277 -27.70 0.08 22.85
N GLY A 278 -28.03 1.37 22.99
CA GLY A 278 -28.53 1.93 24.25
C GLY A 278 -29.85 1.33 24.75
N VAL A 279 -30.66 0.72 23.87
CA VAL A 279 -31.94 0.09 24.24
C VAL A 279 -31.87 -1.44 24.16
N LEU A 280 -31.11 -1.99 23.22
CA LEU A 280 -31.16 -3.42 22.89
C LEU A 280 -30.03 -4.25 23.49
N MET A 281 -28.96 -3.65 24.03
CA MET A 281 -27.77 -4.39 24.45
C MET A 281 -28.05 -5.39 25.57
N GLU A 282 -28.81 -4.97 26.60
CA GLU A 282 -29.10 -5.83 27.74
C GLU A 282 -29.95 -7.03 27.35
N MET A 283 -31.06 -6.80 26.64
CA MET A 283 -31.93 -7.87 26.13
C MET A 283 -31.17 -8.82 25.21
N HIS A 284 -30.33 -8.27 24.33
CA HIS A 284 -29.52 -9.09 23.44
C HIS A 284 -28.48 -9.91 24.20
N GLY A 285 -27.81 -9.33 25.20
CA GLY A 285 -26.88 -10.05 26.06
C GLY A 285 -27.52 -11.27 26.74
N GLN A 286 -28.74 -11.10 27.28
CA GLN A 286 -29.51 -12.20 27.88
C GLN A 286 -29.82 -13.31 26.86
N VAL A 287 -30.18 -12.95 25.63
CA VAL A 287 -30.40 -13.94 24.55
C VAL A 287 -29.11 -14.66 24.19
N LEU A 288 -27.99 -13.94 24.01
CA LEU A 288 -26.70 -14.58 23.70
C LEU A 288 -26.29 -15.58 24.79
N HIS A 289 -26.50 -15.21 26.06
CA HIS A 289 -26.27 -16.07 27.21
C HIS A 289 -27.18 -17.30 27.20
N HIS A 290 -28.48 -17.11 26.98
CA HIS A 290 -29.46 -18.20 26.88
C HIS A 290 -29.12 -19.17 25.75
N VAL A 291 -28.75 -18.65 24.58
CA VAL A 291 -28.37 -19.47 23.42
C VAL A 291 -27.18 -20.35 23.75
N LEU A 292 -26.15 -19.82 24.41
CA LEU A 292 -24.98 -20.61 24.79
C LEU A 292 -25.26 -21.63 25.91
N ASP A 293 -26.24 -21.38 26.77
CA ASP A 293 -26.57 -22.29 27.87
C ASP A 293 -27.50 -23.43 27.44
N GLN A 294 -28.50 -23.12 26.61
CA GLN A 294 -29.68 -23.97 26.40
C GLN A 294 -29.83 -24.50 24.97
N ASP A 295 -29.19 -23.88 23.96
CA ASP A 295 -29.38 -24.34 22.58
C ASP A 295 -28.58 -25.64 22.32
N PRO A 296 -29.20 -26.71 21.81
CA PRO A 296 -28.46 -27.95 21.53
C PRO A 296 -27.58 -27.85 20.29
N ARG A 297 -27.73 -26.82 19.44
CA ARG A 297 -27.13 -26.76 18.10
C ARG A 297 -25.75 -26.08 18.16
N ALA A 298 -24.71 -26.87 17.95
CA ALA A 298 -23.33 -26.35 17.89
C ALA A 298 -23.09 -25.31 16.78
N ILE A 299 -23.85 -25.36 15.68
CA ILE A 299 -23.78 -24.36 14.60
C ILE A 299 -24.27 -23.00 15.10
N VAL A 300 -25.37 -22.99 15.86
CA VAL A 300 -25.95 -21.77 16.45
C VAL A 300 -25.00 -21.18 17.48
N HIS A 301 -24.40 -22.00 18.37
CA HIS A 301 -23.36 -21.54 19.30
C HIS A 301 -22.18 -20.86 18.60
N ASN A 302 -21.63 -21.52 17.57
CA ASN A 302 -20.51 -20.96 16.83
C ASN A 302 -20.91 -19.68 16.09
N PHE A 303 -22.15 -19.62 15.59
CA PHE A 303 -22.67 -18.44 14.90
C PHE A 303 -22.89 -17.27 15.86
N THR A 304 -23.42 -17.52 17.06
CA THR A 304 -23.54 -16.55 18.15
C THR A 304 -22.22 -15.82 18.39
N LEU A 305 -21.11 -16.55 18.52
CA LEU A 305 -19.78 -15.93 18.70
C LEU A 305 -19.36 -15.08 17.49
N LEU A 306 -19.68 -15.52 16.28
CA LEU A 306 -19.39 -14.77 15.05
C LEU A 306 -20.20 -13.47 14.94
N VAL A 307 -21.46 -13.43 15.38
CA VAL A 307 -22.25 -12.20 15.37
C VAL A 307 -21.84 -11.27 16.50
N THR A 308 -21.48 -11.79 17.68
CA THR A 308 -20.92 -10.96 18.76
C THR A 308 -19.61 -10.28 18.31
N GLN A 309 -18.79 -10.94 17.48
CA GLN A 309 -17.61 -10.31 16.87
C GLN A 309 -17.93 -9.13 15.95
N GLN A 310 -19.11 -9.11 15.33
CA GLN A 310 -19.56 -7.98 14.51
C GLN A 310 -20.04 -6.83 15.39
N LEU A 311 -20.68 -7.16 16.52
CA LEU A 311 -21.11 -6.19 17.52
C LEU A 311 -19.91 -5.43 18.12
N VAL A 312 -18.86 -6.15 18.54
CA VAL A 312 -17.62 -5.54 19.05
C VAL A 312 -16.94 -4.64 18.00
N ALA A 313 -16.97 -5.03 16.73
CA ALA A 313 -16.30 -4.24 15.68
C ALA A 313 -17.01 -2.92 15.35
N LYS A 314 -18.30 -2.78 15.67
CA LYS A 314 -19.09 -1.57 15.41
C LYS A 314 -19.13 -0.60 16.59
N GLN A 315 -18.76 -1.02 17.80
CA GLN A 315 -18.72 -0.15 18.98
C GLN A 315 -17.31 0.39 19.19
N SER A 316 -17.17 1.71 19.23
CA SER A 316 -15.88 2.40 19.34
C SER A 316 -15.62 3.05 20.70
N GLU A 317 -16.56 2.96 21.65
CA GLU A 317 -16.46 3.57 22.98
C GLU A 317 -16.57 2.51 24.10
N ASN A 318 -15.89 2.75 25.23
CA ASN A 318 -15.87 1.91 26.44
C ASN A 318 -17.30 1.66 26.95
N ASN A 319 -17.95 0.61 26.46
CA ASN A 319 -19.29 0.25 26.85
C ASN A 319 -19.22 -0.82 27.94
N GLU A 320 -19.33 -0.40 29.21
CA GLU A 320 -19.33 -1.29 30.38
C GLU A 320 -20.39 -2.41 30.25
N GLN A 321 -21.53 -2.11 29.62
CA GLN A 321 -22.58 -3.10 29.37
C GLN A 321 -22.11 -4.20 28.41
N LEU A 322 -21.42 -3.83 27.33
CA LEU A 322 -20.85 -4.82 26.40
C LEU A 322 -19.77 -5.65 27.08
N ALA A 323 -18.93 -5.05 27.92
CA ALA A 323 -17.92 -5.77 28.69
C ALA A 323 -18.55 -6.84 29.60
N SER A 324 -19.63 -6.49 30.32
CA SER A 324 -20.40 -7.44 31.15
C SER A 324 -21.01 -8.58 30.32
N VAL A 325 -21.59 -8.27 29.15
CA VAL A 325 -22.12 -9.29 28.24
C VAL A 325 -21.01 -10.24 27.76
N LEU A 326 -19.84 -9.71 27.39
CA LEU A 326 -18.70 -10.51 26.92
C LEU A 326 -18.12 -11.40 28.01
N GLU A 327 -17.96 -10.90 29.23
CA GLU A 327 -17.53 -11.73 30.38
C GLU A 327 -18.52 -12.88 30.63
N GLY A 328 -19.82 -12.61 30.53
CA GLY A 328 -20.86 -13.63 30.60
C GLY A 328 -20.82 -14.66 29.45
N VAL A 329 -20.40 -14.24 28.25
CA VAL A 329 -20.17 -15.13 27.10
C VAL A 329 -18.94 -16.02 27.34
N PHE A 330 -17.82 -15.44 27.79
CA PHE A 330 -16.59 -16.19 28.06
C PHE A 330 -16.76 -17.20 29.20
N ALA A 331 -17.48 -16.83 30.28
CA ALA A 331 -17.78 -17.72 31.41
C ALA A 331 -18.52 -19.00 30.97
N ARG A 332 -19.43 -18.89 30.00
CA ARG A 332 -20.23 -20.02 29.50
C ARG A 332 -19.46 -20.94 28.57
N ILE A 333 -18.55 -20.38 27.78
CA ILE A 333 -17.65 -21.17 26.93
C ILE A 333 -16.69 -21.99 27.79
N GLU A 334 -16.27 -21.45 28.94
CA GLU A 334 -15.45 -22.16 29.93
C GLU A 334 -16.24 -23.29 30.63
N SER A 335 -17.50 -23.04 31.01
CA SER A 335 -18.32 -24.02 31.75
C SER A 335 -18.83 -25.19 30.89
N GLN A 336 -18.93 -25.01 29.56
CA GLN A 336 -19.23 -26.09 28.63
C GLN A 336 -18.10 -27.12 28.62
N GLY A 337 -18.34 -28.36 29.07
CA GLY A 337 -17.32 -29.41 29.31
C GLY A 337 -16.18 -29.56 28.29
N LYS A 338 -16.35 -30.35 27.20
CA LYS A 338 -15.38 -30.42 26.08
C LYS A 338 -15.97 -29.71 24.85
N PRO A 339 -15.90 -28.37 24.76
CA PRO A 339 -16.38 -27.66 23.58
C PRO A 339 -15.56 -28.09 22.36
N SER A 340 -16.20 -28.09 21.19
CA SER A 340 -15.45 -28.27 19.95
C SER A 340 -14.34 -27.22 19.83
N LEU A 341 -13.16 -27.61 19.34
CA LEU A 341 -12.04 -26.68 19.09
C LEU A 341 -12.45 -25.46 18.24
N ARG A 342 -13.47 -25.63 17.40
CA ARG A 342 -14.03 -24.58 16.53
C ARG A 342 -14.71 -23.47 17.33
N ILE A 343 -15.51 -23.80 18.35
CA ILE A 343 -16.18 -22.83 19.21
C ILE A 343 -15.12 -22.02 20.00
N LYS A 344 -14.09 -22.70 20.52
CA LYS A 344 -12.99 -22.03 21.23
C LYS A 344 -12.21 -21.09 20.31
N LEU A 345 -11.92 -21.48 19.07
CA LEU A 345 -11.29 -20.58 18.11
C LEU A 345 -12.16 -19.34 17.83
N SER A 346 -13.47 -19.50 17.67
CA SER A 346 -14.39 -18.37 17.49
C SER A 346 -14.47 -17.46 18.71
N ALA A 347 -14.36 -18.02 19.92
CA ALA A 347 -14.27 -17.27 21.17
C ALA A 347 -12.97 -16.47 21.26
N LEU A 348 -11.83 -17.06 20.84
CA LEU A 348 -10.56 -16.37 20.79
C LEU A 348 -10.54 -15.25 19.74
N LEU A 349 -11.15 -15.46 18.57
CA LEU A 349 -11.31 -14.40 17.57
C LEU A 349 -12.15 -13.22 18.10
N LEU A 350 -13.12 -13.49 18.96
CA LEU A 350 -13.88 -12.45 19.68
C LEU A 350 -13.00 -11.72 20.69
N LEU A 351 -12.24 -12.46 21.49
CA LEU A 351 -11.29 -11.92 22.45
C LEU A 351 -10.18 -11.08 21.80
N GLU A 352 -9.68 -11.49 20.63
CA GLU A 352 -8.70 -10.75 19.86
C GLU A 352 -9.21 -9.36 19.46
N LYS A 353 -10.46 -9.27 19.01
CA LYS A 353 -11.08 -7.97 18.69
C LYS A 353 -11.25 -7.11 19.94
N TRP A 354 -11.71 -7.70 21.04
CA TRP A 354 -11.92 -7.00 22.32
C TRP A 354 -10.61 -6.44 22.91
N SER A 355 -9.57 -7.29 22.96
CA SER A 355 -8.25 -6.97 23.53
C SER A 355 -7.53 -5.81 22.85
N LYS A 356 -7.93 -5.39 21.63
CA LYS A 356 -7.30 -4.25 20.95
C LYS A 356 -7.50 -2.93 21.67
N GLN A 357 -8.61 -2.78 22.38
CA GLN A 357 -9.05 -1.51 22.97
C GLN A 357 -9.33 -1.60 24.47
N HIS A 358 -9.57 -2.79 25.01
CA HIS A 358 -10.00 -2.98 26.39
C HIS A 358 -9.08 -3.94 27.14
N GLU A 359 -8.98 -3.76 28.46
CA GLU A 359 -8.35 -4.72 29.35
C GLU A 359 -9.21 -5.99 29.44
N LEU A 360 -8.55 -7.11 29.77
CA LEU A 360 -9.24 -8.39 29.90
C LEU A 360 -9.81 -8.55 31.31
N GLY A 361 -11.06 -8.99 31.41
CA GLY A 361 -11.63 -9.44 32.68
C GLY A 361 -11.22 -10.86 33.04
N ASP A 362 -11.61 -11.30 34.24
CA ASP A 362 -11.21 -12.58 34.83
C ASP A 362 -11.56 -13.79 33.95
N LYS A 363 -12.73 -13.78 33.29
CA LYS A 363 -13.19 -14.91 32.47
C LYS A 363 -12.49 -14.93 31.12
N ALA A 364 -12.25 -13.77 30.53
CA ALA A 364 -11.42 -13.65 29.35
C ALA A 364 -9.98 -14.18 29.60
N GLU A 365 -9.40 -13.87 30.76
CA GLU A 365 -8.09 -14.43 31.15
C GLU A 365 -8.12 -15.94 31.35
N ALA A 366 -9.17 -16.48 31.97
CA ALA A 366 -9.33 -17.92 32.17
C ALA A 366 -9.38 -18.66 30.82
N LEU A 367 -10.15 -18.14 29.86
CA LEU A 367 -10.22 -18.66 28.49
C LEU A 367 -8.85 -18.62 27.80
N LEU A 368 -8.09 -17.55 27.98
CA LEU A 368 -6.74 -17.40 27.41
C LEU A 368 -5.75 -18.41 28.02
N LYS A 369 -5.82 -18.64 29.34
CA LYS A 369 -5.02 -19.67 30.05
C LYS A 369 -5.35 -21.07 29.53
N GLU A 370 -6.61 -21.34 29.21
CA GLU A 370 -7.00 -22.60 28.60
C GLU A 370 -6.50 -22.73 27.15
N ALA A 371 -6.60 -21.66 26.36
CA ALA A 371 -6.09 -21.61 25.00
C ALA A 371 -4.59 -21.91 24.92
N LYS A 372 -3.80 -21.44 25.90
CA LYS A 372 -2.37 -21.78 26.03
C LYS A 372 -2.13 -23.29 26.07
N LYS A 373 -2.98 -24.03 26.79
CA LYS A 373 -2.90 -25.52 26.85
C LYS A 373 -3.27 -26.16 25.52
N LEU A 374 -4.20 -25.55 24.77
CA LEU A 374 -4.68 -26.06 23.49
C LEU A 374 -3.71 -25.84 22.32
N LEU A 375 -2.80 -24.86 22.42
CA LEU A 375 -1.72 -24.66 21.43
C LEU A 375 -0.86 -25.92 21.22
N ALA A 376 -0.78 -26.77 22.25
CA ALA A 376 -0.06 -28.04 22.21
C ALA A 376 -0.65 -29.06 21.23
N VAL A 377 -1.96 -28.96 20.96
CA VAL A 377 -2.74 -29.97 20.22
C VAL A 377 -3.32 -29.39 18.93
N ALA A 378 -3.55 -28.07 18.88
CA ALA A 378 -4.17 -27.39 17.75
C ALA A 378 -3.26 -27.35 16.52
N ARG A 379 -3.64 -28.08 15.46
CA ARG A 379 -2.95 -28.07 14.16
C ARG A 379 -3.32 -26.88 13.27
N ASP A 380 -4.42 -26.18 13.58
CA ASP A 380 -4.87 -25.02 12.81
C ASP A 380 -3.99 -23.80 13.11
N ALA A 381 -3.32 -23.27 12.08
CA ALA A 381 -2.43 -22.12 12.17
C ALA A 381 -3.12 -20.86 12.74
N ARG A 382 -4.44 -20.71 12.50
CA ARG A 382 -5.23 -19.57 12.98
C ARG A 382 -5.28 -19.50 14.50
N PHE A 383 -5.22 -20.66 15.17
CA PHE A 383 -5.24 -20.69 16.64
C PHE A 383 -3.99 -20.02 17.21
N GLY A 384 -2.82 -20.29 16.61
CA GLY A 384 -1.57 -19.65 16.97
C GLY A 384 -1.56 -18.15 16.64
N GLU A 385 -2.04 -17.78 15.46
CA GLU A 385 -2.16 -16.37 15.02
C GLU A 385 -3.00 -15.54 16.00
N VAL A 386 -4.22 -15.97 16.28
CA VAL A 386 -5.16 -15.27 17.15
C VAL A 386 -4.63 -15.17 18.57
N TYR A 387 -4.06 -16.26 19.11
CA TYR A 387 -3.45 -16.26 20.43
C TYR A 387 -2.30 -15.24 20.51
N THR A 388 -1.37 -15.27 19.54
CA THR A 388 -0.25 -14.31 19.52
C THR A 388 -0.72 -12.87 19.40
N SER A 389 -1.80 -12.62 18.63
CA SER A 389 -2.36 -11.27 18.51
C SER A 389 -3.00 -10.80 19.82
N ILE A 390 -3.70 -11.66 20.57
CA ILE A 390 -4.25 -11.30 21.89
C ILE A 390 -3.11 -10.93 22.86
N ILE A 391 -2.09 -11.76 22.97
CA ILE A 391 -0.94 -11.48 23.85
C ILE A 391 -0.24 -10.20 23.45
N ALA A 392 -0.07 -9.94 22.14
CA ALA A 392 0.52 -8.70 21.65
C ALA A 392 -0.30 -7.46 22.01
N ASN A 393 -1.63 -7.55 21.98
CA ASN A 393 -2.50 -6.45 22.38
C ASN A 393 -2.41 -6.17 23.89
N ILE A 394 -2.39 -7.22 24.72
CA ILE A 394 -2.19 -7.09 26.17
C ILE A 394 -0.81 -6.45 26.46
N ALA A 395 0.24 -6.91 25.76
CA ALA A 395 1.57 -6.36 25.92
C ALA A 395 1.62 -4.87 25.53
N ARG A 396 0.97 -4.50 24.41
CA ARG A 396 0.84 -3.09 23.97
C ARG A 396 0.19 -2.22 25.04
N GLN A 397 -0.90 -2.68 25.65
CA GLN A 397 -1.60 -1.93 26.71
C GLN A 397 -0.70 -1.76 27.94
N LYS A 398 -0.05 -2.83 28.41
CA LYS A 398 0.86 -2.77 29.57
C LYS A 398 2.09 -1.91 29.32
N LEU A 399 2.66 -1.93 28.11
CA LEU A 399 3.76 -1.05 27.71
C LEU A 399 3.33 0.41 27.67
N ALA A 400 2.11 0.69 27.20
CA ALA A 400 1.57 2.04 27.17
C ALA A 400 1.26 2.59 28.58
N ALA A 401 0.84 1.75 29.52
CA ALA A 401 0.51 2.13 30.90
C ALA A 401 1.75 2.25 31.79
N ASP A 402 2.55 1.18 31.87
CA ASP A 402 3.60 1.01 32.90
C ASP A 402 5.02 0.94 32.33
N GLY A 403 5.18 0.88 31.00
CA GLY A 403 6.48 0.70 30.34
C GLY A 403 7.17 -0.63 30.65
N SER A 404 6.46 -1.60 31.24
CA SER A 404 7.05 -2.86 31.71
C SER A 404 7.52 -3.76 30.55
N GLU A 405 8.82 -3.92 30.43
CA GLU A 405 9.47 -4.76 29.41
C GLU A 405 9.04 -6.24 29.51
N HIS A 406 8.72 -6.73 30.72
CA HIS A 406 8.28 -8.11 30.96
C HIS A 406 6.92 -8.47 30.35
N SER A 407 6.18 -7.48 29.86
CA SER A 407 4.91 -7.69 29.17
C SER A 407 5.01 -8.56 27.91
N VAL A 408 6.20 -8.65 27.29
CA VAL A 408 6.46 -9.48 26.10
C VAL A 408 6.96 -10.90 26.41
N ASP A 409 7.17 -11.25 27.68
CA ASP A 409 7.76 -12.54 28.08
C ASP A 409 6.93 -13.74 27.63
N GLU A 410 5.60 -13.60 27.59
CA GLU A 410 4.71 -14.66 27.10
C GLU A 410 4.89 -14.88 25.59
N LEU A 411 5.17 -13.83 24.79
CA LEU A 411 5.52 -13.98 23.37
C LEU A 411 6.87 -14.65 23.19
N LEU A 412 7.86 -14.31 24.04
CA LEU A 412 9.18 -14.95 24.04
C LEU A 412 9.07 -16.43 24.45
N PHE A 413 8.19 -16.76 25.41
CA PHE A 413 7.95 -18.13 25.82
C PHE A 413 7.43 -19.00 24.68
N LEU A 414 6.61 -18.46 23.76
CA LEU A 414 6.15 -19.20 22.57
C LEU A 414 7.29 -19.59 21.62
N LEU A 415 8.43 -18.88 21.68
CA LEU A 415 9.64 -19.17 20.90
C LEU A 415 10.58 -20.15 21.60
N HIS A 416 10.29 -20.52 22.86
CA HIS A 416 11.10 -21.46 23.61
C HIS A 416 11.07 -22.87 22.95
N PRO A 417 12.19 -23.61 22.90
CA PRO A 417 12.23 -24.94 22.26
C PRO A 417 11.24 -25.95 22.87
N ARG A 418 10.93 -25.78 24.16
CA ARG A 418 9.96 -26.61 24.91
C ARG A 418 8.54 -26.05 24.92
N ALA A 419 8.28 -24.96 24.18
CA ALA A 419 6.94 -24.42 24.09
C ALA A 419 6.01 -25.44 23.40
N PRO A 420 4.86 -25.76 23.98
CA PRO A 420 3.95 -26.75 23.42
C PRO A 420 3.17 -26.12 22.26
N VAL A 421 3.80 -26.00 21.09
CA VAL A 421 3.23 -25.37 19.89
C VAL A 421 3.18 -26.38 18.75
N ALA A 422 1.97 -26.81 18.38
CA ALA A 422 1.79 -27.77 17.28
C ALA A 422 1.95 -27.15 15.88
N ALA A 423 1.60 -25.87 15.70
CA ALA A 423 1.67 -25.18 14.42
C ALA A 423 2.96 -24.35 14.27
N LYS A 424 3.80 -24.71 13.27
CA LYS A 424 5.10 -24.02 13.00
C LYS A 424 4.95 -22.52 12.71
N SER A 425 3.80 -22.08 12.20
CA SER A 425 3.51 -20.68 11.85
C SER A 425 3.38 -19.75 13.06
N THR A 426 3.03 -20.28 14.23
CA THR A 426 2.83 -19.51 15.47
C THR A 426 4.06 -18.69 15.84
N TRP A 427 5.26 -19.23 15.61
CA TRP A 427 6.51 -18.49 15.87
C TRP A 427 6.68 -17.27 14.97
N ASN A 428 6.26 -17.38 13.71
CA ASN A 428 6.33 -16.24 12.79
C ASN A 428 5.37 -15.14 13.22
N TYR A 429 4.18 -15.50 13.72
CA TYR A 429 3.22 -14.54 14.26
C TYR A 429 3.73 -13.89 15.56
N ALA A 430 4.29 -14.68 16.48
CA ALA A 430 4.89 -14.17 17.71
C ALA A 430 6.06 -13.21 17.42
N LEU A 431 6.96 -13.57 16.51
CA LEU A 431 8.08 -12.71 16.12
C LEU A 431 7.62 -11.45 15.37
N ALA A 432 6.60 -11.55 14.52
CA ALA A 432 6.01 -10.38 13.86
C ALA A 432 5.38 -9.42 14.88
N ALA A 433 4.70 -9.96 15.90
CA ALA A 433 4.16 -9.17 17.00
C ALA A 433 5.26 -8.51 17.84
N ILE A 434 6.32 -9.24 18.22
CA ILE A 434 7.48 -8.69 18.93
C ILE A 434 8.13 -7.58 18.11
N ALA A 435 8.32 -7.79 16.81
CA ALA A 435 8.87 -6.79 15.91
C ALA A 435 8.00 -5.53 15.82
N GLN A 436 6.69 -5.68 15.72
CA GLN A 436 5.77 -4.55 15.71
C GLN A 436 5.84 -3.77 17.04
N LEU A 437 5.77 -4.46 18.18
CA LEU A 437 5.88 -3.83 19.50
C LEU A 437 7.23 -3.13 19.69
N SER A 438 8.33 -3.71 19.20
CA SER A 438 9.65 -3.09 19.26
C SER A 438 9.77 -1.82 18.42
N GLN A 439 8.98 -1.68 17.35
CA GLN A 439 8.93 -0.46 16.55
C GLN A 439 8.06 0.61 17.22
N GLU A 440 6.96 0.20 17.84
CA GLU A 440 6.05 1.08 18.59
C GLU A 440 6.71 1.60 19.90
N PHE A 441 7.49 0.76 20.59
CA PHE A 441 8.11 1.07 21.89
C PHE A 441 9.63 0.84 21.86
N SER A 442 10.32 1.46 20.89
CA SER A 442 11.75 1.20 20.64
C SER A 442 12.66 1.46 21.83
N ASP A 443 12.29 2.43 22.66
CA ASP A 443 13.15 2.90 23.75
C ASP A 443 13.08 1.97 24.97
N HIS A 444 11.99 1.19 25.10
CA HIS A 444 11.80 0.23 26.20
C HIS A 444 12.24 -1.18 25.79
N LEU A 445 11.92 -1.63 24.58
CA LEU A 445 12.08 -3.04 24.22
C LEU A 445 13.41 -3.40 23.56
N ALA A 446 14.12 -2.45 22.95
CA ALA A 446 15.30 -2.77 22.13
C ALA A 446 16.44 -3.42 22.94
N THR A 447 16.70 -2.92 24.14
CA THR A 447 17.72 -3.42 25.07
C THR A 447 17.34 -4.76 25.70
N TYR A 448 16.04 -5.00 25.92
CA TYR A 448 15.53 -6.22 26.53
C TYR A 448 15.44 -7.42 25.57
N LEU A 449 14.93 -7.18 24.35
CA LEU A 449 14.57 -8.26 23.43
C LEU A 449 15.78 -8.96 22.80
N ALA A 450 16.81 -8.21 22.40
CA ALA A 450 17.95 -8.79 21.69
C ALA A 450 18.70 -9.84 22.55
N PRO A 451 19.07 -9.59 23.82
CA PRO A 451 19.64 -10.61 24.70
C PRO A 451 18.77 -11.86 24.85
N ARG A 452 17.45 -11.70 25.00
CA ARG A 452 16.52 -12.83 25.19
C ARG A 452 16.39 -13.70 23.94
N LEU A 453 16.35 -13.08 22.76
CA LEU A 453 16.33 -13.83 21.50
C LEU A 453 17.64 -14.58 21.26
N ILE A 454 18.78 -14.01 21.66
CA ILE A 454 20.09 -14.69 21.61
C ILE A 454 20.14 -15.86 22.60
N GLU A 455 19.63 -15.66 23.82
CA GLU A 455 19.50 -16.72 24.82
C GLU A 455 18.69 -17.89 24.24
N LEU A 456 17.55 -17.63 23.60
CA LEU A 456 16.71 -18.63 22.94
C LEU A 456 17.40 -19.39 21.79
N LEU A 457 18.38 -18.76 21.11
CA LEU A 457 19.23 -19.44 20.12
C LEU A 457 20.26 -20.37 20.76
N SER A 458 20.68 -20.09 21.99
CA SER A 458 21.67 -20.88 22.74
C SER A 458 21.07 -22.12 23.42
N ILE A 459 19.74 -22.18 23.59
CA ILE A 459 19.07 -23.33 24.20
C ILE A 459 19.10 -24.54 23.26
N LEU A 460 19.75 -25.62 23.73
CA LEU A 460 19.75 -26.92 23.05
C LEU A 460 18.31 -27.44 22.93
N ALA A 461 17.90 -27.78 21.70
CA ALA A 461 16.61 -28.41 21.49
C ALA A 461 16.65 -29.88 21.94
N ASP A 462 15.59 -30.36 22.59
CA ASP A 462 15.48 -31.76 22.98
C ASP A 462 15.54 -32.66 21.73
N SER A 463 16.17 -33.84 21.84
CA SER A 463 16.44 -34.78 20.74
C SER A 463 15.19 -35.31 20.02
N ASN A 464 14.01 -35.06 20.57
CA ASN A 464 12.71 -35.45 20.02
C ASN A 464 12.12 -34.44 19.03
N MET A 465 12.70 -33.24 18.90
CA MET A 465 12.24 -32.22 17.95
C MET A 465 12.84 -32.45 16.56
N ASP A 466 11.99 -32.42 15.52
CA ASP A 466 12.44 -32.51 14.13
C ASP A 466 13.46 -31.41 13.80
N ALA A 467 14.60 -31.79 13.21
CA ALA A 467 15.66 -30.87 12.79
C ALA A 467 15.14 -29.74 11.88
N SER A 468 14.13 -30.03 11.03
CA SER A 468 13.49 -29.03 10.17
C SER A 468 12.79 -27.92 10.97
N VAL A 469 12.21 -28.29 12.11
CA VAL A 469 11.43 -27.43 13.00
C VAL A 469 12.35 -26.52 13.80
N ILE A 470 13.41 -27.08 14.38
CA ILE A 470 14.45 -26.32 15.08
C ILE A 470 15.04 -25.26 14.14
N LYS A 471 15.35 -25.66 12.90
CA LYS A 471 15.94 -24.75 11.91
C LYS A 471 14.99 -23.66 11.44
N ALA A 472 13.71 -23.98 11.20
CA ALA A 472 12.70 -22.97 10.88
C ALA A 472 12.58 -21.92 12.00
N ARG A 473 12.54 -22.35 13.27
CA ARG A 473 12.52 -21.47 14.44
C ARG A 473 13.73 -20.53 14.46
N ARG A 474 14.94 -21.09 14.34
CA ARG A 474 16.19 -20.32 14.34
C ARG A 474 16.24 -19.31 13.19
N THR A 475 15.81 -19.73 11.98
CA THR A 475 15.70 -18.85 10.81
C THR A 475 14.81 -17.65 11.11
N SER A 476 13.64 -17.86 11.72
CA SER A 476 12.73 -16.78 12.05
C SER A 476 13.30 -15.85 13.13
N ILE A 477 13.97 -16.37 14.15
CA ILE A 477 14.64 -15.55 15.18
C ILE A 477 15.72 -14.67 14.55
N PHE A 478 16.61 -15.23 13.72
CA PHE A 478 17.63 -14.43 13.02
C PHE A 478 17.01 -13.38 12.08
N LYS A 479 15.92 -13.72 11.39
CA LYS A 479 15.22 -12.75 10.55
C LYS A 479 14.69 -11.57 11.36
N ALA A 480 14.15 -11.81 12.56
CA ALA A 480 13.72 -10.73 13.45
C ALA A 480 14.91 -9.89 13.95
N LEU A 481 15.99 -10.54 14.38
CA LEU A 481 17.22 -9.87 14.83
C LEU A 481 17.89 -9.05 13.71
N GLY A 482 17.86 -9.53 12.46
CA GLY A 482 18.56 -8.89 11.34
C GLY A 482 17.76 -7.84 10.58
N ASP A 483 16.43 -7.94 10.55
CA ASP A 483 15.59 -7.04 9.75
C ASP A 483 14.59 -6.22 10.55
N GLN A 484 14.28 -6.56 11.80
CA GLN A 484 13.14 -5.97 12.52
C GLN A 484 13.50 -5.25 13.81
N LEU A 485 14.63 -5.59 14.44
CA LEU A 485 15.09 -5.03 15.70
C LEU A 485 16.30 -4.10 15.53
N ARG A 486 16.53 -3.20 16.49
CA ARG A 486 17.78 -2.43 16.59
C ARG A 486 18.95 -3.35 16.96
N PRO A 487 20.20 -3.02 16.57
CA PRO A 487 21.36 -3.76 17.01
C PRO A 487 21.49 -3.70 18.55
N PRO A 488 21.97 -4.78 19.19
CA PRO A 488 22.21 -4.78 20.63
C PRO A 488 23.41 -3.90 21.02
N ASN A 489 23.60 -3.69 22.31
CA ASN A 489 24.76 -2.97 22.84
C ASN A 489 26.08 -3.66 22.43
N PHE A 490 27.13 -2.85 22.27
CA PHE A 490 28.47 -3.28 21.84
C PHE A 490 29.00 -4.50 22.59
N ASP A 491 28.89 -4.53 23.93
CA ASP A 491 29.41 -5.62 24.76
C ASP A 491 28.77 -6.98 24.42
N LEU A 492 27.46 -6.97 24.14
CA LEU A 492 26.74 -8.19 23.76
C LEU A 492 27.12 -8.64 22.34
N ILE A 493 27.28 -7.69 21.42
CA ILE A 493 27.76 -7.99 20.06
C ILE A 493 29.11 -8.68 20.13
N ASN A 494 30.06 -8.14 20.92
CA ASN A 494 31.40 -8.70 21.02
C ASN A 494 31.40 -10.15 21.54
N LYS A 495 30.59 -10.42 22.58
CA LYS A 495 30.44 -11.77 23.15
C LYS A 495 29.85 -12.78 22.16
N GLU A 496 28.87 -12.35 21.37
CA GLU A 496 28.03 -13.24 20.55
C GLU A 496 28.45 -13.29 19.07
N LEU A 497 29.40 -12.45 18.63
CA LEU A 497 29.89 -12.49 17.25
C LEU A 497 30.49 -13.86 16.88
N SER A 498 31.16 -14.49 17.85
CA SER A 498 31.74 -15.83 17.69
C SER A 498 30.67 -16.91 17.51
N THR A 499 29.47 -16.74 18.08
CA THR A 499 28.36 -17.69 17.92
C THR A 499 27.79 -17.59 16.51
N LEU A 500 27.63 -16.37 15.96
CA LEU A 500 27.23 -16.16 14.56
C LEU A 500 28.22 -16.79 13.56
N LEU A 501 29.53 -16.70 13.82
CA LEU A 501 30.54 -17.37 13.01
C LEU A 501 30.40 -18.90 13.02
N LYS A 502 30.12 -19.49 14.18
CA LYS A 502 29.83 -20.92 14.31
C LYS A 502 28.57 -21.30 13.54
N GLU A 503 27.52 -20.48 13.62
CA GLU A 503 26.29 -20.69 12.87
C GLU A 503 26.49 -20.64 11.35
N LEU A 504 27.32 -19.73 10.85
CA LEU A 504 27.65 -19.69 9.42
C LEU A 504 28.33 -20.99 8.96
N SER A 505 29.24 -21.52 9.77
CA SER A 505 29.94 -22.76 9.47
C SER A 505 29.06 -24.01 9.50
N SER A 506 27.89 -23.95 10.17
CA SER A 506 26.94 -25.08 10.26
C SER A 506 25.84 -25.04 9.19
N VAL A 507 25.80 -24.01 8.35
CA VAL A 507 24.75 -23.87 7.31
C VAL A 507 25.00 -24.83 6.15
N ASN A 508 24.02 -25.70 5.86
CA ASN A 508 24.05 -26.54 4.66
C ASN A 508 23.76 -25.75 3.39
N ARG A 509 24.26 -26.24 2.26
CA ARG A 509 24.09 -25.64 0.92
C ARG A 509 22.65 -25.41 0.49
N THR A 510 21.71 -26.26 0.93
CA THR A 510 20.28 -26.19 0.57
C THR A 510 19.51 -25.11 1.31
N ASP A 511 20.16 -24.39 2.24
CA ASP A 511 19.49 -23.64 3.29
C ASP A 511 19.62 -22.12 3.13
N ALA A 512 19.40 -21.63 1.90
CA ALA A 512 19.58 -20.24 1.53
C ALA A 512 18.78 -19.23 2.39
N ALA A 513 17.60 -19.61 2.89
CA ALA A 513 16.81 -18.76 3.78
C ALA A 513 17.46 -18.58 5.16
N TYR A 514 18.04 -19.64 5.71
CA TYR A 514 18.75 -19.60 6.98
C TYR A 514 20.05 -18.79 6.85
N LEU A 515 20.83 -19.06 5.79
CA LEU A 515 22.04 -18.31 5.47
C LEU A 515 21.78 -16.80 5.41
N ARG A 516 20.75 -16.39 4.66
CA ARG A 516 20.38 -14.97 4.53
C ARG A 516 19.99 -14.34 5.87
N ALA A 517 19.27 -15.07 6.73
CA ALA A 517 18.87 -14.56 8.03
C ALA A 517 20.09 -14.33 8.94
N VAL A 518 20.99 -15.31 9.04
CA VAL A 518 22.24 -15.20 9.82
C VAL A 518 23.10 -14.04 9.32
N VAL A 519 23.28 -13.93 8.00
CA VAL A 519 24.09 -12.85 7.41
C VAL A 519 23.44 -11.48 7.60
N ALA A 520 22.12 -11.36 7.48
CA ALA A 520 21.42 -10.10 7.75
C ALA A 520 21.62 -9.63 9.20
N THR A 521 21.55 -10.56 10.17
CA THR A 521 21.87 -10.28 11.58
C THR A 521 23.31 -9.82 11.74
N PHE A 522 24.26 -10.56 11.17
CA PHE A 522 25.68 -10.24 11.24
C PHE A 522 25.98 -8.84 10.68
N PHE A 523 25.49 -8.52 9.48
CA PHE A 523 25.72 -7.22 8.86
C PHE A 523 25.12 -6.08 9.67
N LEU A 524 23.93 -6.26 10.24
CA LEU A 524 23.31 -5.24 11.09
C LEU A 524 24.14 -4.98 12.35
N TRP A 525 24.59 -6.03 13.04
CA TRP A 525 25.35 -5.89 14.29
C TRP A 525 26.75 -5.32 14.08
N THR A 526 27.36 -5.59 12.93
CA THR A 526 28.72 -5.12 12.62
C THR A 526 28.77 -3.79 11.88
N GLN A 527 27.62 -3.17 11.60
CA GLN A 527 27.53 -1.94 10.80
C GLN A 527 28.26 -0.76 11.45
N GLU A 528 28.16 -0.60 12.76
CA GLU A 528 28.85 0.45 13.53
C GLU A 528 30.34 0.14 13.74
N LEU A 529 30.65 -1.14 13.93
CA LEU A 529 32.00 -1.64 14.22
C LEU A 529 32.97 -1.43 13.04
N THR A 530 32.47 -1.43 11.81
CA THR A 530 33.32 -1.15 10.63
C THR A 530 33.83 0.29 10.55
N VAL A 531 33.17 1.25 11.21
CA VAL A 531 33.58 2.65 11.19
C VAL A 531 34.59 2.94 12.31
N ALA A 532 34.47 2.25 13.44
CA ALA A 532 35.40 2.33 14.56
C ALA A 532 36.64 1.44 14.31
N LYS A 533 37.71 2.01 13.73
CA LYS A 533 38.98 1.33 13.40
C LYS A 533 39.80 0.81 14.61
N GLU A 534 39.23 0.73 15.81
CA GLU A 534 40.00 0.63 17.06
C GLU A 534 40.21 -0.79 17.60
N ASP A 535 39.48 -1.82 17.12
CA ASP A 535 39.64 -3.21 17.61
C ASP A 535 40.07 -4.20 16.52
N GLY A 536 41.34 -4.64 16.61
CA GLY A 536 41.96 -5.56 15.65
C GLY A 536 41.36 -6.98 15.67
N GLU A 537 40.80 -7.44 16.79
CA GLU A 537 40.21 -8.77 16.87
C GLU A 537 38.84 -8.83 16.18
N ILE A 538 38.01 -7.81 16.40
CA ILE A 538 36.70 -7.68 15.75
C ILE A 538 36.87 -7.55 14.22
N SER A 539 37.80 -6.72 13.76
CA SER A 539 38.11 -6.59 12.33
C SER A 539 38.57 -7.90 11.70
N LYS A 540 39.37 -8.70 12.42
CA LYS A 540 39.77 -10.05 12.00
C LYS A 540 38.57 -11.02 11.93
N MET A 541 37.64 -10.94 12.87
CA MET A 541 36.42 -11.75 12.83
C MET A 541 35.51 -11.37 11.66
N ILE A 542 35.32 -10.07 11.39
CA ILE A 542 34.55 -9.56 10.25
C ILE A 542 35.14 -10.07 8.93
N SER A 543 36.45 -9.89 8.73
CA SER A 543 37.12 -10.37 7.51
C SER A 543 37.07 -11.90 7.37
N THR A 544 37.07 -12.64 8.48
CA THR A 544 36.91 -14.11 8.47
C THR A 544 35.50 -14.52 8.03
N PHE A 545 34.47 -13.85 8.56
CA PHE A 545 33.07 -14.08 8.17
C PHE A 545 32.85 -13.78 6.68
N GLU A 546 33.30 -12.62 6.22
CA GLU A 546 33.17 -12.21 4.81
C GLU A 546 33.90 -13.18 3.88
N ARG A 547 35.08 -13.69 4.27
CA ARG A 547 35.81 -14.70 3.49
C ARG A 547 35.05 -16.03 3.39
N GLN A 548 34.37 -16.46 4.45
CA GLN A 548 33.54 -17.66 4.41
C GLN A 548 32.39 -17.53 3.40
N LEU A 549 31.76 -16.35 3.33
CA LEU A 549 30.70 -16.09 2.35
C LEU A 549 31.16 -16.12 0.89
N LEU A 550 32.45 -16.00 0.60
CA LEU A 550 32.95 -16.16 -0.77
C LEU A 550 33.00 -17.63 -1.22
N ASN A 551 32.95 -18.59 -0.29
CA ASN A 551 33.00 -20.01 -0.61
C ASN A 551 31.78 -20.41 -1.48
N SER A 552 32.04 -21.15 -2.57
CA SER A 552 31.00 -21.70 -3.45
C SER A 552 30.14 -22.77 -2.80
N GLU A 553 30.62 -23.43 -1.75
CA GLU A 553 29.90 -24.54 -1.11
C GLU A 553 28.64 -24.09 -0.36
N HIS A 554 28.55 -22.80 0.03
CA HIS A 554 27.36 -22.27 0.72
C HIS A 554 26.16 -21.99 -0.20
N TYR A 555 26.35 -22.01 -1.53
CA TYR A 555 25.32 -21.62 -2.48
C TYR A 555 24.91 -22.79 -3.35
N GLU A 556 23.61 -23.12 -3.34
CA GLU A 556 23.06 -24.07 -4.30
C GLU A 556 23.14 -23.51 -5.72
N THR A 557 22.68 -22.26 -5.89
CA THR A 557 22.57 -21.59 -7.18
C THR A 557 23.34 -20.27 -7.22
N HIS A 558 23.64 -19.78 -8.44
CA HIS A 558 24.11 -18.41 -8.63
C HIS A 558 23.07 -17.37 -8.20
N ALA A 559 21.80 -17.77 -8.09
CA ALA A 559 20.75 -16.88 -7.66
C ALA A 559 20.83 -16.55 -6.16
N ASP A 560 21.14 -17.54 -5.35
CA ASP A 560 21.35 -17.37 -3.91
C ASP A 560 22.55 -16.45 -3.64
N ARG A 561 23.60 -16.58 -4.46
CA ARG A 561 24.78 -15.72 -4.39
C ARG A 561 24.47 -14.28 -4.78
N TYR A 562 23.64 -14.05 -5.79
CA TYR A 562 23.17 -12.72 -6.15
C TYR A 562 22.32 -12.07 -5.03
N GLU A 563 21.41 -12.82 -4.41
CA GLU A 563 20.62 -12.31 -3.27
C GLU A 563 21.52 -11.97 -2.08
N MET A 564 22.61 -12.71 -1.87
CA MET A 564 23.62 -12.36 -0.87
C MET A 564 24.37 -11.07 -1.22
N ALA A 565 24.77 -10.89 -2.48
CA ALA A 565 25.41 -9.65 -2.92
C ALA A 565 24.48 -8.44 -2.74
N LYS A 566 23.20 -8.58 -3.08
CA LYS A 566 22.17 -7.57 -2.83
C LYS A 566 22.01 -7.24 -1.35
N LEU A 567 21.98 -8.25 -0.48
CA LEU A 567 21.93 -8.04 0.98
C LEU A 567 23.17 -7.28 1.46
N ALA A 568 24.36 -7.64 0.97
CA ALA A 568 25.61 -6.95 1.27
C ALA A 568 25.55 -5.48 0.85
N MET A 569 25.09 -5.17 -0.37
CA MET A 569 24.92 -3.79 -0.84
C MET A 569 23.92 -2.99 -0.01
N LEU A 570 22.76 -3.57 0.33
CA LEU A 570 21.75 -2.92 1.17
C LEU A 570 22.25 -2.60 2.59
N ARG A 571 23.30 -3.30 3.05
CA ARG A 571 23.94 -3.09 4.36
C ARG A 571 25.30 -2.40 4.26
N GLY A 572 25.65 -1.83 3.10
CA GLY A 572 26.87 -1.06 2.91
C GLY A 572 28.17 -1.88 2.75
N ARG A 573 28.08 -3.20 2.58
CA ARG A 573 29.22 -4.13 2.43
C ARG A 573 29.67 -4.24 0.97
N PHE A 574 30.07 -3.11 0.40
CA PHE A 574 30.33 -3.02 -1.05
C PHE A 574 31.54 -3.84 -1.54
N THR A 575 32.56 -4.02 -0.71
CA THR A 575 33.71 -4.87 -1.04
C THR A 575 33.29 -6.33 -1.27
N LEU A 576 32.55 -6.90 -0.31
CA LEU A 576 32.00 -8.25 -0.42
C LEU A 576 31.01 -8.37 -1.59
N ALA A 577 30.13 -7.39 -1.76
CA ALA A 577 29.18 -7.38 -2.86
C ALA A 577 29.88 -7.42 -4.23
N SER A 578 30.95 -6.63 -4.42
CA SER A 578 31.74 -6.62 -5.66
C SER A 578 32.32 -8.01 -5.97
N GLN A 579 32.91 -8.67 -4.97
CA GLN A 579 33.51 -10.01 -5.11
C GLN A 579 32.46 -11.09 -5.42
N LEU A 580 31.28 -11.04 -4.77
CA LEU A 580 30.19 -11.96 -5.05
C LEU A 580 29.62 -11.75 -6.46
N LEU A 581 29.47 -10.48 -6.88
CA LEU A 581 28.95 -10.12 -8.21
C LEU A 581 29.90 -10.49 -9.33
N GLU A 582 31.22 -10.40 -9.14
CA GLU A 582 32.21 -10.79 -10.13
C GLU A 582 32.00 -12.24 -10.62
N VAL A 583 31.79 -13.16 -9.66
CA VAL A 583 31.58 -14.58 -9.98
C VAL A 583 30.23 -14.82 -10.65
N VAL A 584 29.20 -14.05 -10.29
CA VAL A 584 27.87 -14.16 -10.91
C VAL A 584 27.92 -13.60 -12.33
N ALA A 585 28.49 -12.40 -12.53
CA ALA A 585 28.58 -11.70 -13.81
C ALA A 585 29.35 -12.52 -14.86
N ALA A 586 30.44 -13.18 -14.46
CA ALA A 586 31.26 -14.03 -15.33
C ALA A 586 30.50 -15.22 -15.96
N LYS A 587 29.34 -15.60 -15.43
CA LYS A 587 28.54 -16.74 -15.88
C LYS A 587 27.19 -16.34 -16.49
N THR A 588 27.03 -15.07 -16.86
CA THR A 588 25.76 -14.57 -17.40
C THR A 588 25.70 -14.72 -18.91
N ASP A 589 24.63 -15.36 -19.40
CA ASP A 589 24.42 -15.55 -20.84
C ASP A 589 23.54 -14.45 -21.46
N SER A 590 23.03 -13.52 -20.66
CA SER A 590 22.11 -12.45 -21.08
C SER A 590 22.80 -11.10 -21.07
N GLU A 591 22.84 -10.41 -22.21
CA GLU A 591 23.48 -9.09 -22.34
C GLU A 591 22.86 -8.03 -21.41
N CYS A 592 21.52 -7.99 -21.32
CA CYS A 592 20.81 -7.04 -20.47
C CYS A 592 21.09 -7.31 -18.97
N PHE A 593 21.05 -8.58 -18.55
CA PHE A 593 21.33 -8.92 -17.16
C PHE A 593 22.82 -8.83 -16.81
N GLY A 594 23.70 -9.16 -17.75
CA GLY A 594 25.14 -8.95 -17.64
C GLY A 594 25.47 -7.47 -17.48
N GLY A 595 24.86 -6.58 -18.28
CA GLY A 595 24.97 -5.13 -18.13
C GLY A 595 24.52 -4.62 -16.75
N TRP A 596 23.40 -5.15 -16.24
CA TRP A 596 22.95 -4.86 -14.87
C TRP A 596 23.97 -5.31 -13.81
N LEU A 597 24.47 -6.54 -13.90
CA LEU A 597 25.42 -7.08 -12.94
C LEU A 597 26.77 -6.37 -12.97
N HIS A 598 27.27 -6.02 -14.16
CA HIS A 598 28.47 -5.20 -14.29
C HIS A 598 28.27 -3.77 -13.76
N ALA A 599 27.08 -3.19 -13.93
CA ALA A 599 26.77 -1.90 -13.30
C ALA A 599 26.82 -2.00 -11.77
N LEU A 600 26.19 -3.02 -11.18
CA LEU A 600 26.24 -3.26 -9.74
C LEU A 600 27.65 -3.51 -9.22
N GLN A 601 28.44 -4.32 -9.93
CA GLN A 601 29.82 -4.65 -9.57
C GLN A 601 30.69 -3.39 -9.59
N THR A 602 30.58 -2.59 -10.66
CA THR A 602 31.37 -1.36 -10.84
C THR A 602 30.98 -0.30 -9.81
N MET A 603 29.68 -0.15 -9.52
CA MET A 603 29.18 0.71 -8.45
C MET A 603 29.72 0.24 -7.08
N SER A 604 29.66 -1.05 -6.78
CA SER A 604 30.21 -1.59 -5.53
C SER A 604 31.72 -1.35 -5.42
N GLY A 605 32.45 -1.48 -6.53
CA GLY A 605 33.88 -1.15 -6.57
C GLY A 605 34.17 0.31 -6.26
N ALA A 606 33.37 1.24 -6.78
CA ALA A 606 33.52 2.67 -6.50
C ALA A 606 33.28 3.00 -5.02
N GLU A 607 32.16 2.51 -4.46
CA GLU A 607 31.78 2.79 -3.07
C GLU A 607 32.72 2.12 -2.06
N SER A 608 33.22 0.93 -2.38
CA SER A 608 34.25 0.24 -1.60
C SER A 608 35.53 1.08 -1.49
N ARG A 609 35.99 1.69 -2.60
CA ARG A 609 37.17 2.58 -2.60
C ARG A 609 36.93 3.83 -1.78
N ILE A 610 35.80 4.51 -1.97
CA ILE A 610 35.46 5.73 -1.20
C ILE A 610 35.48 5.45 0.32
N SER A 611 34.90 4.33 0.74
CA SER A 611 34.87 3.94 2.15
C SER A 611 36.26 3.58 2.70
N THR A 612 37.07 2.88 1.91
CA THR A 612 38.42 2.43 2.31
C THR A 612 39.39 3.62 2.41
N ASP A 613 39.41 4.47 1.37
CA ASP A 613 40.29 5.63 1.28
C ASP A 613 39.79 6.80 2.14
N GLN A 614 38.54 6.71 2.64
CA GLN A 614 37.83 7.75 3.38
C GLN A 614 37.87 9.12 2.68
N SER A 615 37.96 9.10 1.36
CA SER A 615 38.07 10.26 0.50
C SER A 615 37.62 9.93 -0.92
N VAL A 616 37.42 10.96 -1.75
CA VAL A 616 36.93 10.78 -3.12
C VAL A 616 38.08 11.04 -4.09
N HIS A 617 38.35 10.06 -4.95
CA HIS A 617 39.35 10.13 -6.00
C HIS A 617 38.70 10.05 -7.40
N LEU A 618 39.46 10.47 -8.43
CA LEU A 618 39.02 10.42 -9.82
C LEU A 618 38.63 9.00 -10.27
N ASP A 619 39.33 7.98 -9.77
CA ASP A 619 39.01 6.58 -10.06
C ASP A 619 37.59 6.21 -9.64
N SER A 620 37.14 6.63 -8.45
CA SER A 620 35.80 6.34 -7.94
C SER A 620 34.73 7.01 -8.80
N LEU A 621 34.99 8.22 -9.29
CA LEU A 621 34.12 8.93 -10.24
C LEU A 621 34.02 8.21 -11.59
N GLN A 622 35.16 7.75 -12.13
CA GLN A 622 35.19 6.99 -13.39
C GLN A 622 34.43 5.67 -13.27
N LEU A 623 34.55 4.97 -12.14
CA LEU A 623 33.80 3.74 -11.88
C LEU A 623 32.29 4.00 -11.81
N LEU A 624 31.83 5.04 -11.11
CA LEU A 624 30.41 5.40 -11.08
C LEU A 624 29.87 5.82 -12.46
N ALA A 625 30.65 6.60 -13.22
CA ALA A 625 30.28 6.96 -14.59
C ALA A 625 30.15 5.72 -15.48
N ARG A 626 31.10 4.77 -15.36
CA ARG A 626 31.08 3.50 -16.09
C ARG A 626 29.89 2.61 -15.68
N ALA A 627 29.54 2.59 -14.39
CA ALA A 627 28.34 1.90 -13.91
C ALA A 627 27.07 2.47 -14.59
N SER A 628 27.00 3.79 -14.76
CA SER A 628 25.90 4.45 -15.48
C SER A 628 25.85 4.03 -16.95
N THR A 629 26.99 3.98 -17.63
CA THR A 629 27.08 3.49 -19.01
C THR A 629 26.61 2.05 -19.15
N TYR A 630 27.01 1.15 -18.24
CA TYR A 630 26.55 -0.24 -18.25
C TYR A 630 25.04 -0.35 -18.03
N LEU A 631 24.48 0.44 -17.11
CA LEU A 631 23.05 0.45 -16.85
C LEU A 631 22.25 1.03 -18.02
N GLN A 632 22.78 2.05 -18.69
CA GLN A 632 22.20 2.59 -19.92
C GLN A 632 22.24 1.56 -21.05
N ALA A 633 23.34 0.83 -21.21
CA ALA A 633 23.47 -0.24 -22.20
C ALA A 633 22.52 -1.42 -21.92
N ALA A 634 22.23 -1.70 -20.64
CA ALA A 634 21.26 -2.72 -20.25
C ALA A 634 19.80 -2.32 -20.52
N ARG A 635 19.53 -1.05 -20.86
CA ARG A 635 18.17 -0.53 -21.03
C ARG A 635 17.51 -1.10 -22.29
N THR A 636 16.27 -1.55 -22.15
CA THR A 636 15.43 -2.03 -23.26
C THR A 636 14.03 -1.40 -23.20
N SER A 637 13.18 -1.67 -24.18
CA SER A 637 11.76 -1.25 -24.14
C SER A 637 11.01 -1.85 -22.95
N SER A 638 11.39 -3.06 -22.54
CA SER A 638 10.81 -3.80 -21.40
C SER A 638 11.49 -3.51 -20.05
N PHE A 639 12.76 -3.10 -20.05
CA PHE A 639 13.54 -2.81 -18.85
C PHE A 639 14.14 -1.40 -18.92
N ARG A 640 13.47 -0.42 -18.30
CA ARG A 640 13.85 0.99 -18.43
C ARG A 640 14.88 1.48 -17.41
N PHE A 641 14.93 0.86 -16.22
CA PHE A 641 15.82 1.25 -15.11
C PHE A 641 15.76 2.73 -14.71
N ASP A 642 14.59 3.38 -14.87
CA ASP A 642 14.46 4.83 -14.67
C ASP A 642 14.88 5.24 -13.25
N LEU A 643 14.40 4.59 -12.18
CA LEU A 643 14.80 4.90 -10.80
C LEU A 643 16.30 4.69 -10.57
N GLN A 644 16.84 3.56 -11.02
CA GLN A 644 18.23 3.18 -10.82
C GLN A 644 19.19 4.17 -11.51
N LEU A 645 18.85 4.61 -12.73
CA LEU A 645 19.60 5.60 -13.47
C LEU A 645 19.59 6.97 -12.79
N HIS A 646 18.43 7.43 -12.28
CA HIS A 646 18.36 8.69 -11.54
C HIS A 646 19.16 8.61 -10.24
N LEU A 647 19.01 7.53 -9.45
CA LEU A 647 19.78 7.33 -8.22
C LEU A 647 21.29 7.35 -8.47
N LEU A 648 21.74 6.63 -9.49
CA LEU A 648 23.16 6.56 -9.83
C LEU A 648 23.69 7.91 -10.35
N SER A 649 22.89 8.64 -11.13
CA SER A 649 23.23 10.00 -11.58
C SER A 649 23.35 10.98 -10.42
N LEU A 650 22.39 10.96 -9.48
CA LEU A 650 22.43 11.82 -8.29
C LEU A 650 23.59 11.45 -7.36
N ARG A 651 23.90 10.15 -7.24
CA ARG A 651 25.07 9.70 -6.48
C ARG A 651 26.38 10.15 -7.13
N LEU A 652 26.50 10.08 -8.46
CA LEU A 652 27.66 10.59 -9.18
C LEU A 652 27.82 12.11 -8.96
N GLU A 653 26.73 12.88 -9.05
CA GLU A 653 26.73 14.33 -8.76
C GLU A 653 27.16 14.60 -7.31
N TRP A 654 26.69 13.82 -6.33
CA TRP A 654 27.12 13.93 -4.94
C TRP A 654 28.63 13.72 -4.79
N VAL A 655 29.18 12.65 -5.38
CA VAL A 655 30.62 12.34 -5.29
C VAL A 655 31.46 13.46 -5.94
N GLN A 656 30.99 14.07 -7.04
CA GLN A 656 31.66 15.22 -7.65
C GLN A 656 31.68 16.46 -6.73
N LEU A 657 30.58 16.74 -6.05
CA LEU A 657 30.51 17.86 -5.10
C LEU A 657 31.35 17.61 -3.84
N VAL A 658 31.40 16.36 -3.35
CA VAL A 658 32.28 15.97 -2.25
C VAL A 658 33.76 16.16 -2.62
N GLN A 659 34.17 15.74 -3.82
CA GLN A 659 35.53 15.99 -4.31
C GLN A 659 35.84 17.49 -4.40
N SER A 660 34.89 18.28 -4.90
CA SER A 660 35.03 19.74 -4.98
C SER A 660 35.16 20.37 -3.60
N THR A 661 34.41 19.86 -2.61
CA THR A 661 34.50 20.32 -1.22
C THR A 661 35.84 19.93 -0.59
N GLN A 662 36.36 18.73 -0.87
CA GLN A 662 37.70 18.31 -0.43
C GLN A 662 38.78 19.24 -0.95
N GLN A 663 38.73 19.60 -2.24
CA GLN A 663 39.67 20.53 -2.85
C GLN A 663 39.60 21.91 -2.20
N VAL A 664 38.41 22.49 -2.13
CA VAL A 664 38.20 23.84 -1.58
C VAL A 664 38.57 23.91 -0.10
N ALA A 665 38.23 22.88 0.69
CA ALA A 665 38.65 22.80 2.09
C ALA A 665 40.18 22.66 2.22
N GLY A 666 40.84 21.90 1.35
CA GLY A 666 42.30 21.84 1.29
C GLY A 666 42.95 23.18 0.98
N GLU A 667 42.44 23.90 -0.02
CA GLU A 667 42.91 25.23 -0.39
C GLU A 667 42.69 26.25 0.74
N ALA A 668 41.52 26.23 1.39
CA ALA A 668 41.21 27.11 2.52
C ALA A 668 42.07 26.81 3.76
N ALA A 669 42.35 25.53 4.04
CA ALA A 669 43.26 25.14 5.13
C ALA A 669 44.68 25.65 4.89
N TYR A 670 45.15 25.60 3.63
CA TYR A 670 46.49 26.05 3.25
C TYR A 670 46.62 27.58 3.22
N THR A 671 45.64 28.28 2.63
CA THR A 671 45.66 29.74 2.45
C THR A 671 45.16 30.50 3.68
N ASN A 672 44.46 29.82 4.59
CA ASN A 672 43.85 30.39 5.80
C ASN A 672 43.02 31.65 5.51
N SER A 673 42.36 31.68 4.35
CA SER A 673 41.54 32.80 3.89
C SER A 673 40.06 32.41 3.89
N PRO A 674 39.14 33.31 4.29
CA PRO A 674 37.72 33.02 4.24
C PRO A 674 37.23 32.91 2.80
N GLY A 675 36.25 32.04 2.57
CA GLY A 675 35.62 31.84 1.27
C GLY A 675 34.73 33.01 0.84
N ASN A 676 34.42 33.08 -0.45
CA ASN A 676 33.57 34.13 -1.00
C ASN A 676 32.13 33.63 -1.19
N PRO A 677 31.09 34.29 -0.62
CA PRO A 677 29.69 33.87 -0.78
C PRO A 677 29.16 33.98 -2.23
N VAL A 678 29.80 34.80 -3.08
CA VAL A 678 29.50 34.90 -4.51
C VAL A 678 30.49 34.07 -5.35
N GLY A 679 31.56 33.56 -4.72
CA GLY A 679 32.59 32.75 -5.36
C GLY A 679 32.29 31.25 -5.36
N ARG A 680 33.37 30.46 -5.45
CA ARG A 680 33.31 29.00 -5.58
C ARG A 680 32.65 28.34 -4.37
N GLU A 681 32.96 28.80 -3.15
CA GLU A 681 32.42 28.25 -1.90
C GLU A 681 30.91 28.48 -1.78
N GLY A 682 30.45 29.69 -2.13
CA GLY A 682 29.01 30.01 -2.16
C GLY A 682 28.25 29.24 -3.23
N GLN A 683 28.83 29.07 -4.41
CA GLN A 683 28.24 28.24 -5.47
C GLN A 683 28.15 26.77 -5.07
N LEU A 684 29.18 26.24 -4.40
CA LEU A 684 29.22 24.87 -3.89
C LEU A 684 28.08 24.60 -2.89
N SER A 685 27.86 25.50 -1.93
CA SER A 685 26.71 25.38 -1.00
C SER A 685 25.38 25.34 -1.75
N LYS A 686 25.18 26.23 -2.74
CA LYS A 686 23.95 26.26 -3.56
C LYS A 686 23.77 24.96 -4.34
N GLN A 687 24.82 24.41 -4.93
CA GLN A 687 24.79 23.14 -5.66
C GLN A 687 24.44 21.96 -4.74
N LEU A 688 25.00 21.91 -3.53
CA LEU A 688 24.67 20.88 -2.54
C LEU A 688 23.19 20.94 -2.12
N ARG A 689 22.63 22.13 -1.88
CA ARG A 689 21.20 22.28 -1.60
C ARG A 689 20.32 21.94 -2.79
N ALA A 690 20.74 22.30 -4.00
CA ALA A 690 20.04 21.90 -5.21
C ALA A 690 20.00 20.37 -5.37
N LEU A 691 21.12 19.69 -5.07
CA LEU A 691 21.18 18.23 -5.07
C LEU A 691 20.28 17.61 -3.97
N ALA A 692 20.26 18.19 -2.77
CA ALA A 692 19.33 17.77 -1.71
C ALA A 692 17.87 17.86 -2.18
N HIS A 693 17.51 18.95 -2.86
CA HIS A 693 16.18 19.11 -3.46
C HIS A 693 15.90 18.02 -4.51
N LYS A 694 16.85 17.66 -5.37
CA LYS A 694 16.69 16.57 -6.35
C LYS A 694 16.40 15.22 -5.69
N PHE A 695 17.07 14.90 -4.58
CA PHE A 695 16.77 13.68 -3.80
C PHE A 695 15.38 13.73 -3.16
N ASN A 696 14.95 14.88 -2.64
CA ASN A 696 13.59 15.05 -2.11
C ASN A 696 12.50 14.92 -3.18
N VAL A 697 12.73 15.48 -4.38
CA VAL A 697 11.84 15.26 -5.53
C VAL A 697 11.76 13.77 -5.85
N LEU A 698 12.90 13.08 -5.88
CA LEU A 698 12.93 11.63 -6.08
C LEU A 698 12.15 10.86 -5.01
N ARG A 699 12.27 11.27 -3.74
CA ARG A 699 11.51 10.72 -2.62
C ARG A 699 10.00 10.90 -2.82
N GLY A 700 9.55 12.10 -3.20
CA GLY A 700 8.13 12.40 -3.44
C GLY A 700 7.53 11.61 -4.61
N MET A 701 8.33 11.23 -5.61
CA MET A 701 7.87 10.42 -6.75
C MET A 701 7.70 8.92 -6.41
N LEU A 702 8.21 8.44 -5.27
CA LEU A 702 8.06 7.05 -4.82
C LEU A 702 6.79 6.84 -4.00
N LEU A 703 5.64 7.25 -4.55
CA LEU A 703 4.32 7.08 -3.93
C LEU A 703 4.04 5.61 -3.63
N GLY A 704 3.72 5.31 -2.36
CA GLY A 704 3.44 3.94 -1.90
C GLY A 704 4.71 3.09 -1.68
N ALA A 705 5.89 3.70 -1.58
CA ALA A 705 7.09 3.01 -1.11
C ALA A 705 7.06 2.77 0.40
N ASP A 706 7.78 1.73 0.85
CA ASP A 706 7.99 1.47 2.26
C ASP A 706 8.79 2.61 2.91
N GLN A 707 8.51 2.90 4.19
CA GLN A 707 9.16 4.00 4.91
C GLN A 707 10.70 3.87 4.92
N ARG A 708 11.24 2.64 4.96
CA ARG A 708 12.70 2.41 4.91
C ARG A 708 13.35 2.88 3.61
N ASP A 709 12.64 2.79 2.49
CA ASP A 709 13.16 3.23 1.19
C ASP A 709 13.09 4.76 1.06
N LEU A 710 12.06 5.36 1.67
CA LEU A 710 11.94 6.82 1.79
C LEU A 710 13.01 7.40 2.72
N ASP A 711 13.27 6.74 3.85
CA ASP A 711 14.32 7.12 4.81
C ASP A 711 15.71 7.02 4.18
N ALA A 712 15.94 6.04 3.30
CA ALA A 712 17.19 5.91 2.56
C ALA A 712 17.45 7.14 1.67
N LEU A 713 16.42 7.64 0.97
CA LEU A 713 16.51 8.87 0.18
C LEU A 713 16.66 10.11 1.06
N GLN A 714 15.96 10.15 2.20
CA GLN A 714 16.09 11.22 3.18
C GLN A 714 17.52 11.32 3.72
N ALA A 715 18.21 10.19 3.91
CA ALA A 715 19.61 10.20 4.35
C ALA A 715 20.53 10.90 3.35
N HIS A 716 20.31 10.73 2.04
CA HIS A 716 21.05 11.47 1.00
C HIS A 716 20.74 12.97 1.04
N THR A 717 19.47 13.34 1.18
CA THR A 717 19.06 14.75 1.36
C THR A 717 19.75 15.38 2.59
N SER A 718 19.67 14.73 3.75
CA SER A 718 20.24 15.22 5.00
C SER A 718 21.77 15.32 4.92
N SER A 719 22.44 14.39 4.24
CA SER A 719 23.89 14.44 3.99
C SER A 719 24.28 15.65 3.13
N CYS A 720 23.54 15.91 2.04
CA CYS A 720 23.78 17.09 1.18
C CYS A 720 23.59 18.39 1.96
N ASN A 721 22.49 18.50 2.73
CA ASN A 721 22.20 19.68 3.53
C ASN A 721 23.25 19.89 4.62
N LEU A 722 23.65 18.83 5.35
CA LEU A 722 24.70 18.92 6.35
C LEU A 722 26.02 19.44 5.77
N LEU A 723 26.41 18.95 4.59
CA LEU A 723 27.62 19.43 3.93
C LEU A 723 27.51 20.89 3.47
N ALA A 724 26.34 21.30 2.96
CA ALA A 724 26.07 22.70 2.63
C ALA A 724 26.15 23.61 3.87
N SER A 725 25.54 23.22 4.98
CA SER A 725 25.60 23.94 6.27
C SER A 725 27.04 24.04 6.78
N ALA A 726 27.83 22.98 6.64
CA ALA A 726 29.23 22.96 7.03
C ALA A 726 30.09 23.89 6.14
N VAL A 727 29.87 23.92 4.83
CA VAL A 727 30.53 24.88 3.91
C VAL A 727 30.19 26.33 4.30
N GLU A 728 28.93 26.60 4.60
CA GLU A 728 28.49 27.95 5.00
C GLU A 728 29.07 28.40 6.33
N GLY A 729 29.14 27.49 7.31
CA GLY A 729 29.65 27.81 8.63
C GLY A 729 31.17 27.88 8.68
N PHE A 730 31.88 26.90 8.09
CA PHE A 730 33.32 26.79 8.24
C PHE A 730 34.13 27.52 7.16
N LEU A 731 33.63 27.62 5.92
CA LEU A 731 34.34 28.30 4.83
C LEU A 731 33.83 29.74 4.62
N LEU A 732 32.51 29.95 4.66
CA LEU A 732 31.91 31.27 4.49
C LEU A 732 31.73 32.04 5.81
N LEU A 733 32.03 31.41 6.95
CA LEU A 733 31.96 32.01 8.29
C LEU A 733 30.59 32.62 8.63
N ARG A 734 29.49 32.04 8.11
CA ARG A 734 28.14 32.46 8.47
C ARG A 734 27.84 32.11 9.92
N SER A 735 27.03 32.94 10.58
CA SER A 735 26.60 32.69 11.96
C SER A 735 25.82 31.37 12.06
N PRO A 736 26.06 30.51 13.06
CA PRO A 736 25.34 29.25 13.25
C PRO A 736 23.82 29.42 13.27
N ASN A 737 23.32 30.54 13.81
CA ASN A 737 21.89 30.87 13.89
C ASN A 737 21.27 31.25 12.54
N SER A 738 22.10 31.51 11.51
CA SER A 738 21.66 31.90 10.16
C SER A 738 21.77 30.77 9.13
N ILE A 739 22.19 29.59 9.58
CA ILE A 739 22.42 28.42 8.74
C ILE A 739 21.29 27.41 8.99
N ASP A 740 20.64 27.00 7.90
CA ASP A 740 19.65 25.94 7.96
C ASP A 740 20.35 24.59 8.11
N PHE A 741 20.03 23.87 9.18
CA PHE A 741 20.47 22.50 9.42
C PHE A 741 19.34 21.51 9.14
N PRO A 742 19.63 20.25 8.80
CA PRO A 742 18.62 19.21 8.68
C PRO A 742 17.86 19.03 10.01
N THR A 743 16.52 19.00 9.92
CA THR A 743 15.60 18.88 11.07
C THR A 743 14.85 17.55 11.09
N GLU A 744 14.68 16.91 9.94
CA GLU A 744 13.97 15.64 9.79
C GLU A 744 14.89 14.45 10.03
N TRP A 745 14.60 13.67 11.08
CA TRP A 745 15.38 12.51 11.46
C TRP A 745 14.48 11.28 11.55
N GLY A 746 14.82 10.24 10.78
CA GLY A 746 14.17 8.93 10.85
C GLY A 746 14.85 8.00 11.85
N SER A 747 14.26 6.82 12.06
CA SER A 747 14.80 5.77 12.94
C SER A 747 15.87 4.90 12.28
N GLN A 748 16.15 5.12 11.00
CA GLN A 748 17.20 4.42 10.28
C GLN A 748 18.59 4.85 10.76
N TRP A 749 19.50 3.88 10.91
CA TRP A 749 20.86 4.09 11.39
C TRP A 749 21.62 5.25 10.71
N SER A 750 21.56 5.34 9.38
CA SER A 750 22.23 6.41 8.63
C SER A 750 21.72 7.80 9.00
N LEU A 751 20.42 7.94 9.24
CA LEU A 751 19.82 9.20 9.69
C LEU A 751 20.23 9.51 11.13
N GLN A 752 20.35 8.51 12.00
CA GLN A 752 20.90 8.68 13.34
C GLN A 752 22.36 9.14 13.33
N VAL A 753 23.22 8.53 12.51
CA VAL A 753 24.62 8.96 12.35
C VAL A 753 24.69 10.39 11.83
N LEU A 754 23.91 10.73 10.82
CA LEU A 754 23.84 12.09 10.28
C LEU A 754 23.31 13.09 11.31
N LYS A 755 22.40 12.68 12.21
CA LYS A 755 21.91 13.50 13.33
C LYS A 755 23.04 13.84 14.28
N THR A 756 23.77 12.82 14.73
CA THR A 756 24.93 13.00 15.63
C THR A 756 26.01 13.86 14.97
N LEU A 757 26.31 13.64 13.69
CA LEU A 757 27.24 14.49 12.93
C LEU A 757 26.74 15.93 12.82
N SER A 758 25.44 16.15 12.61
CA SER A 758 24.85 17.49 12.56
C SER A 758 24.95 18.23 13.90
N GLU A 759 24.75 17.52 15.01
CA GLU A 759 24.90 18.07 16.36
C GLU A 759 26.37 18.40 16.66
N ASP A 760 27.31 17.51 16.30
CA ASP A 760 28.75 17.73 16.43
C ASP A 760 29.22 18.92 15.58
N VAL A 761 28.79 19.01 14.33
CA VAL A 761 29.11 20.15 13.43
C VAL A 761 28.62 21.46 14.02
N ARG A 762 27.38 21.51 14.55
CA ARG A 762 26.85 22.72 15.20
C ARG A 762 27.69 23.11 16.42
N GLY A 763 28.01 22.15 17.29
CA GLY A 763 28.86 22.39 18.46
C GLY A 763 30.27 22.84 18.09
N LYS A 764 30.86 22.30 17.01
CA LYS A 764 32.16 22.74 16.50
C LYS A 764 32.10 24.12 15.85
N LEU A 765 31.02 24.47 15.16
CA LEU A 765 30.81 25.81 14.62
C LEU A 765 30.78 26.86 15.73
N ASP A 766 30.08 26.60 16.83
CA ASP A 766 30.04 27.51 17.99
C ASP A 766 31.43 27.72 18.61
N ARG A 767 32.28 26.69 18.58
CA ARG A 767 33.68 26.80 19.04
C ARG A 767 34.55 27.56 18.06
N VAL A 768 34.42 27.30 16.75
CA VAL A 768 35.16 28.01 15.70
C VAL A 768 34.79 29.49 15.66
N ALA A 769 33.51 29.83 15.83
CA ALA A 769 33.04 31.21 15.88
C ALA A 769 33.66 32.03 17.04
N LYS A 770 34.09 31.36 18.12
CA LYS A 770 34.78 31.99 19.27
C LYS A 770 36.28 32.19 19.05
N LEU A 771 36.86 31.64 17.98
CA LEU A 771 38.27 31.83 17.66
C LEU A 771 38.52 33.24 17.08
N SER A 772 39.77 33.69 17.14
CA SER A 772 40.19 34.93 16.48
C SER A 772 39.91 34.85 14.97
N PRO A 773 39.39 35.90 14.31
CA PRO A 773 39.02 35.88 12.89
C PRO A 773 40.11 35.36 11.95
N SER A 774 41.38 35.61 12.27
CA SER A 774 42.55 35.13 11.51
C SER A 774 42.79 33.62 11.58
N ARG A 775 42.15 32.89 12.49
CA ARG A 775 42.29 31.43 12.66
C ARG A 775 41.05 30.66 12.25
N GLN A 776 39.91 31.35 12.09
CA GLN A 776 38.63 30.72 11.78
C GLN A 776 38.66 29.95 10.45
N PRO A 777 39.20 30.49 9.33
CA PRO A 777 39.19 29.78 8.06
C PRO A 777 40.01 28.48 8.08
N GLY A 778 41.24 28.52 8.60
CA GLY A 778 42.11 27.34 8.65
C GLY A 778 41.57 26.24 9.57
N VAL A 779 41.10 26.59 10.77
CA VAL A 779 40.51 25.62 11.70
C VAL A 779 39.19 25.09 11.17
N GLY A 780 38.33 25.95 10.63
CA GLY A 780 37.07 25.57 10.01
C GLY A 780 37.29 24.59 8.84
N ALA A 781 38.26 24.87 7.97
CA ALA A 781 38.61 24.00 6.86
C ALA A 781 39.10 22.61 7.32
N HIS A 782 39.91 22.52 8.37
CA HIS A 782 40.30 21.23 8.94
C HIS A 782 39.13 20.46 9.57
N VAL A 783 38.20 21.15 10.23
CA VAL A 783 36.97 20.51 10.75
C VAL A 783 36.11 20.00 9.60
N LEU A 784 36.00 20.76 8.51
CA LEU A 784 35.29 20.33 7.30
C LEU A 784 35.96 19.10 6.65
N GLN A 785 37.29 19.04 6.61
CA GLN A 785 38.02 17.84 6.15
C GLN A 785 37.71 16.61 7.03
N GLN A 786 37.65 16.76 8.36
CA GLN A 786 37.26 15.68 9.26
C GLN A 786 35.81 15.22 9.01
N LEU A 787 34.90 16.15 8.78
CA LEU A 787 33.51 15.83 8.40
C LEU A 787 33.46 15.05 7.08
N LEU A 788 34.24 15.44 6.08
CA LEU A 788 34.31 14.75 4.78
C LEU A 788 34.82 13.31 4.94
N VAL A 789 35.84 13.10 5.79
CA VAL A 789 36.35 11.76 6.14
C VAL A 789 35.25 10.92 6.79
N ALA A 790 34.51 11.48 7.75
CA ALA A 790 33.40 10.80 8.41
C ALA A 790 32.27 10.45 7.43
N LEU A 791 31.88 11.38 6.55
CA LEU A 791 30.85 11.15 5.54
C LEU A 791 31.25 10.12 4.48
N CYS A 792 32.53 10.06 4.10
CA CYS A 792 33.04 9.04 3.18
C CYS A 792 33.12 7.65 3.84
N ALA A 793 33.32 7.59 5.16
CA ALA A 793 33.31 6.33 5.91
C ALA A 793 31.90 5.74 6.07
N VAL A 794 30.85 6.56 6.02
CA VAL A 794 29.46 6.10 6.06
C VAL A 794 29.06 5.54 4.69
N PRO A 795 28.77 4.23 4.56
CA PRO A 795 28.38 3.66 3.28
C PRO A 795 27.05 4.25 2.80
N PRO A 796 26.87 4.49 1.48
CA PRO A 796 25.60 4.97 0.97
C PRO A 796 24.49 3.96 1.22
N VAL A 797 23.35 4.47 1.67
CA VAL A 797 22.16 3.66 1.84
C VAL A 797 21.43 3.55 0.50
N LEU A 798 21.18 2.32 0.07
CA LEU A 798 20.38 2.03 -1.11
C LEU A 798 18.95 1.65 -0.69
N PRO A 799 17.90 2.21 -1.34
CA PRO A 799 16.54 1.73 -1.13
C PRO A 799 16.41 0.29 -1.66
N LYS A 800 15.61 -0.55 -1.03
CA LYS A 800 15.28 -1.90 -1.51
C LYS A 800 14.68 -1.84 -2.92
N LEU A 801 13.89 -0.80 -3.20
CA LEU A 801 13.36 -0.50 -4.53
C LEU A 801 14.42 -0.39 -5.62
N PHE A 802 15.69 -0.09 -5.30
CA PHE A 802 16.79 -0.09 -6.27
C PHE A 802 16.95 -1.45 -6.96
N PHE A 803 16.70 -2.55 -6.24
CA PHE A 803 16.77 -3.91 -6.77
C PHE A 803 15.41 -4.44 -7.24
N CYS A 804 14.35 -3.65 -7.12
CA CYS A 804 13.02 -4.00 -7.56
C CYS A 804 12.71 -3.33 -8.90
N SER A 805 11.94 -4.04 -9.70
CA SER A 805 11.45 -3.53 -10.98
C SER A 805 10.09 -2.83 -10.81
N ARG A 806 9.33 -3.16 -9.75
CA ARG A 806 8.00 -2.59 -9.41
C ARG A 806 7.91 -2.23 -7.93
N LEU A 807 7.09 -1.23 -7.60
CA LEU A 807 6.49 -1.10 -6.27
C LEU A 807 5.58 -2.32 -6.01
N ARG A 808 5.43 -2.74 -4.75
CA ARG A 808 4.48 -3.80 -4.41
C ARG A 808 3.10 -3.37 -4.89
N THR A 809 2.50 -4.15 -5.78
CA THR A 809 1.22 -3.85 -6.46
C THR A 809 0.10 -3.54 -5.47
N GLU A 810 0.19 -4.08 -4.26
CA GLU A 810 -0.78 -3.89 -3.20
C GLU A 810 -0.91 -2.43 -2.78
N GLN A 811 0.19 -1.66 -2.69
CA GLN A 811 0.19 -0.26 -2.21
C GLN A 811 0.07 0.78 -3.34
N ARG A 812 -0.06 0.35 -4.60
CA ARG A 812 -0.16 1.27 -5.73
C ARG A 812 -1.47 2.04 -5.69
N LEU A 813 -1.37 3.34 -5.97
CA LEU A 813 -2.50 4.23 -6.17
C LEU A 813 -2.56 4.59 -7.66
N LEU A 814 -3.72 4.41 -8.26
CA LEU A 814 -4.00 4.85 -9.63
C LEU A 814 -4.86 6.11 -9.56
N SER A 815 -4.71 7.00 -10.53
CA SER A 815 -5.53 8.20 -10.61
C SER A 815 -5.89 8.55 -12.05
N SER A 816 -7.08 9.12 -12.21
CA SER A 816 -7.53 9.73 -13.46
C SER A 816 -8.26 11.02 -13.13
N ALA A 817 -8.11 12.04 -13.96
CA ALA A 817 -8.92 13.24 -13.88
C ALA A 817 -9.25 13.76 -15.28
N GLN A 818 -10.37 14.45 -15.40
CA GLN A 818 -10.85 14.97 -16.66
C GLN A 818 -11.57 16.29 -16.47
N PHE A 819 -11.23 17.26 -17.33
CA PHE A 819 -12.02 18.47 -17.48
C PHE A 819 -13.27 18.16 -18.30
N LEU A 820 -14.44 18.46 -17.76
CA LEU A 820 -15.76 18.32 -18.38
C LEU A 820 -16.40 19.70 -18.50
N THR A 821 -17.18 19.93 -19.56
CA THR A 821 -18.13 21.04 -19.60
C THR A 821 -19.35 20.70 -18.75
N TYR A 822 -20.13 21.71 -18.36
CA TYR A 822 -21.39 21.47 -17.66
C TYR A 822 -22.33 20.54 -18.44
N ALA A 823 -22.39 20.70 -19.77
CA ALA A 823 -23.19 19.84 -20.64
C ALA A 823 -22.69 18.39 -20.64
N GLU A 824 -21.38 18.13 -20.72
CA GLU A 824 -20.84 16.76 -20.68
C GLU A 824 -20.97 16.10 -19.30
N ASN A 825 -21.04 16.90 -18.23
CA ASN A 825 -21.25 16.35 -16.89
C ASN A 825 -22.72 15.98 -16.65
N THR A 826 -23.66 16.75 -17.22
CA THR A 826 -25.09 16.67 -16.87
C THR A 826 -25.99 16.09 -17.96
N ALA A 827 -25.58 16.12 -19.23
CA ALA A 827 -26.43 15.78 -20.36
C ALA A 827 -25.87 14.63 -21.19
N PHE A 828 -26.61 13.52 -21.22
CA PHE A 828 -26.30 12.37 -22.07
C PHE A 828 -26.21 12.74 -23.55
N THR A 829 -25.05 12.48 -24.16
CA THR A 829 -24.89 12.53 -25.60
C THR A 829 -25.03 11.12 -26.22
N ALA A 830 -25.90 10.98 -27.23
CA ALA A 830 -26.16 9.67 -27.87
C ALA A 830 -24.93 9.06 -28.57
N LYS A 831 -23.84 9.83 -28.73
CA LYS A 831 -22.55 9.36 -29.24
C LYS A 831 -21.44 9.92 -28.35
N PRO A 832 -20.57 9.07 -27.78
CA PRO A 832 -19.41 9.54 -27.05
C PRO A 832 -18.51 10.33 -28.02
N ARG A 833 -18.17 11.58 -27.65
CA ARG A 833 -17.43 12.50 -28.52
C ARG A 833 -15.92 12.28 -28.36
N SER A 834 -15.20 12.31 -29.49
CA SER A 834 -13.75 12.52 -29.46
C SER A 834 -13.45 13.87 -28.82
N ARG A 835 -12.42 13.93 -27.99
CA ARG A 835 -12.07 15.09 -27.16
C ARG A 835 -11.61 16.29 -28.01
N SER A 836 -12.55 17.03 -28.59
CA SER A 836 -12.26 18.20 -29.41
C SER A 836 -11.97 19.44 -28.56
N GLN A 837 -11.24 20.39 -29.14
CA GLN A 837 -11.04 21.71 -28.55
C GLN A 837 -12.39 22.41 -28.35
N LEU A 838 -12.62 22.93 -27.15
CA LEU A 838 -13.81 23.74 -26.85
C LEU A 838 -13.63 25.16 -27.42
N GLY A 839 -14.68 25.73 -28.00
CA GLY A 839 -14.67 27.13 -28.40
C GLY A 839 -15.16 28.03 -27.26
N VAL A 840 -14.45 29.13 -27.01
CA VAL A 840 -14.80 30.16 -26.01
C VAL A 840 -14.69 31.53 -26.68
N SER A 841 -15.71 32.37 -26.56
CA SER A 841 -15.65 33.73 -27.09
C SER A 841 -14.69 34.58 -26.25
N LEU A 842 -13.82 35.37 -26.89
CA LEU A 842 -12.98 36.33 -26.19
C LEU A 842 -13.83 37.26 -25.30
N GLY A 843 -13.40 37.47 -24.05
CA GLY A 843 -14.13 38.30 -23.09
C GLY A 843 -15.23 37.57 -22.31
N THR A 844 -15.40 36.26 -22.50
CA THR A 844 -16.30 35.42 -21.68
C THR A 844 -15.53 34.55 -20.71
N ASP A 845 -16.12 34.32 -19.53
CA ASP A 845 -15.58 33.38 -18.55
C ASP A 845 -15.68 31.95 -19.09
N PHE A 846 -14.64 31.17 -18.87
CA PHE A 846 -14.66 29.74 -19.15
C PHE A 846 -14.95 28.96 -17.88
N VAL A 847 -16.00 28.14 -17.91
CA VAL A 847 -16.41 27.30 -16.78
C VAL A 847 -16.31 25.83 -17.17
N SER A 848 -15.61 25.06 -16.37
CA SER A 848 -15.46 23.62 -16.50
C SER A 848 -15.57 22.98 -15.12
N VAL A 849 -15.75 21.68 -15.09
CA VAL A 849 -15.68 20.84 -13.90
C VAL A 849 -14.53 19.89 -14.08
N LEU A 850 -13.60 19.85 -13.13
CA LEU A 850 -12.60 18.78 -13.08
C LEU A 850 -13.18 17.64 -12.25
N LYS A 851 -13.48 16.53 -12.91
CA LYS A 851 -13.90 15.28 -12.27
C LYS A 851 -12.74 14.32 -12.25
N GLY A 852 -12.42 13.75 -11.10
CA GLY A 852 -11.33 12.79 -10.96
C GLY A 852 -11.65 11.66 -10.01
N VAL A 853 -10.76 10.68 -9.99
CA VAL A 853 -10.88 9.50 -9.14
C VAL A 853 -9.51 8.99 -8.74
N LEU A 854 -9.39 8.57 -7.49
CA LEU A 854 -8.28 7.74 -7.03
C LEU A 854 -8.76 6.30 -6.91
N ALA A 855 -7.98 5.35 -7.41
CA ALA A 855 -8.27 3.92 -7.28
C ALA A 855 -7.17 3.22 -6.47
N VAL A 856 -7.59 2.52 -5.43
CA VAL A 856 -6.69 1.87 -4.45
C VAL A 856 -7.09 0.40 -4.32
N SER A 857 -6.11 -0.51 -4.27
CA SER A 857 -6.39 -1.92 -3.97
C SER A 857 -6.96 -2.06 -2.56
N ARG A 858 -7.97 -2.93 -2.38
CA ARG A 858 -8.53 -3.24 -1.06
C ARG A 858 -7.46 -3.68 -0.03
N SER A 859 -6.39 -4.34 -0.49
CA SER A 859 -5.27 -4.75 0.38
C SER A 859 -4.50 -3.57 0.98
N ALA A 860 -4.44 -2.41 0.32
CA ALA A 860 -3.77 -1.21 0.83
C ALA A 860 -4.72 -0.18 1.44
N ARG A 861 -6.01 -0.51 1.62
CA ARG A 861 -6.98 0.39 2.26
C ARG A 861 -6.45 0.94 3.59
N ASN A 862 -5.99 0.06 4.49
CA ASN A 862 -5.53 0.48 5.81
C ASN A 862 -4.25 1.34 5.74
N TYR A 863 -3.34 1.02 4.81
CA TYR A 863 -2.14 1.82 4.59
C TYR A 863 -2.51 3.25 4.19
N TRP A 864 -3.38 3.41 3.19
CA TRP A 864 -3.76 4.72 2.70
C TRP A 864 -4.71 5.47 3.62
N ILE A 865 -5.62 4.81 4.34
CA ILE A 865 -6.43 5.46 5.39
C ILE A 865 -5.53 6.13 6.42
N ASN A 866 -4.46 5.44 6.84
CA ASN A 866 -3.55 5.95 7.87
C ASN A 866 -2.61 7.05 7.36
N ARG A 867 -2.43 7.18 6.04
CA ARG A 867 -1.43 8.06 5.44
C ARG A 867 -2.05 9.23 4.67
N ALA A 868 -3.02 8.99 3.81
CA ALA A 868 -3.61 10.03 2.96
C ALA A 868 -4.67 10.84 3.69
N GLU A 869 -4.62 12.16 3.52
CA GLU A 869 -5.55 13.10 4.12
C GLU A 869 -6.38 13.83 3.05
N ALA A 870 -5.72 14.34 2.01
CA ALA A 870 -6.36 15.16 0.99
C ALA A 870 -5.75 14.93 -0.40
N VAL A 871 -6.44 15.42 -1.42
CA VAL A 871 -5.96 15.54 -2.80
C VAL A 871 -5.81 17.01 -3.12
N GLU A 872 -4.57 17.45 -3.40
CA GLU A 872 -4.30 18.76 -3.95
C GLU A 872 -4.42 18.71 -5.47
N VAL A 873 -5.21 19.62 -6.01
CA VAL A 873 -5.45 19.82 -7.43
C VAL A 873 -4.94 21.20 -7.80
N GLU A 874 -3.90 21.28 -8.64
CA GLU A 874 -3.42 22.52 -9.23
C GLU A 874 -3.82 22.56 -10.71
N VAL A 875 -4.70 23.50 -11.08
CA VAL A 875 -5.13 23.73 -12.46
C VAL A 875 -4.34 24.91 -13.04
N LEU A 876 -3.71 24.67 -14.19
CA LEU A 876 -2.95 25.65 -14.95
C LEU A 876 -3.60 25.88 -16.31
N VAL A 877 -3.60 27.14 -16.76
CA VAL A 877 -4.02 27.53 -18.11
C VAL A 877 -2.79 28.00 -18.88
N CYS A 878 -2.42 27.27 -19.94
CA CYS A 878 -1.23 27.52 -20.75
C CYS A 878 -1.59 27.83 -22.20
N LEU A 879 -0.81 28.67 -22.89
CA LEU A 879 -0.89 28.84 -24.35
C LEU A 879 -0.38 27.58 -25.07
N ALA A 880 -1.10 27.08 -26.07
CA ALA A 880 -0.79 25.81 -26.73
C ALA A 880 0.49 25.87 -27.61
N ASP A 881 0.79 27.02 -28.21
CA ASP A 881 1.95 27.22 -29.11
C ASP A 881 3.22 27.67 -28.39
N ALA A 882 3.14 28.00 -27.10
CA ALA A 882 4.30 28.32 -26.31
C ALA A 882 5.00 27.02 -25.94
N GLY A 883 5.86 26.54 -26.85
CA GLY A 883 6.54 25.24 -26.81
C GLY A 883 6.89 24.77 -25.40
N ILE A 884 5.97 24.04 -24.77
CA ILE A 884 6.28 23.06 -23.74
C ILE A 884 7.00 21.95 -24.49
N ASN A 885 8.25 22.22 -24.90
CA ASN A 885 9.12 21.24 -25.49
C ASN A 885 9.26 20.13 -24.45
N THR A 886 8.55 19.04 -24.72
CA THR A 886 8.63 17.76 -24.00
C THR A 886 10.01 17.12 -24.11
N GLY A 887 10.92 17.71 -24.91
CA GLY A 887 12.33 17.38 -24.97
C GLY A 887 13.15 18.11 -23.89
N SER A 888 13.58 17.35 -22.88
CA SER A 888 14.74 17.59 -22.01
C SER A 888 14.64 18.45 -20.74
N SER A 889 13.47 18.99 -20.35
CA SER A 889 13.39 19.56 -18.99
C SER A 889 13.54 18.43 -17.95
N SER A 890 14.50 18.62 -17.06
CA SER A 890 14.83 17.62 -16.05
C SER A 890 13.62 17.41 -15.13
N ILE A 891 13.35 16.17 -14.70
CA ILE A 891 12.24 15.86 -13.76
C ILE A 891 12.29 16.74 -12.50
N TYR A 892 13.47 17.23 -12.13
CA TYR A 892 13.71 18.09 -10.99
C TYR A 892 13.27 19.54 -11.21
N GLU A 893 13.39 20.06 -12.43
CA GLU A 893 12.94 21.41 -12.79
C GLU A 893 11.41 21.49 -12.91
N GLN A 894 10.78 20.38 -13.30
CA GLN A 894 9.33 20.27 -13.38
C GLN A 894 8.67 20.21 -12.00
N ALA A 895 9.32 19.54 -11.04
CA ALA A 895 8.84 19.42 -9.67
C ALA A 895 9.02 20.72 -8.85
N SER A 896 10.04 21.54 -9.16
CA SER A 896 10.28 22.81 -8.46
C SER A 896 9.32 23.93 -8.87
N GLY A 897 8.49 23.73 -9.91
CA GLY A 897 7.49 24.70 -10.37
C GLY A 897 8.06 25.96 -11.06
N MET A 898 9.38 26.15 -11.09
CA MET A 898 10.01 27.40 -11.54
C MET A 898 10.02 27.60 -13.07
N ALA A 899 9.96 26.54 -13.86
CA ALA A 899 10.05 26.65 -15.32
C ALA A 899 8.73 27.05 -16.01
N ASP A 900 7.57 26.77 -15.38
CA ASP A 900 6.25 26.96 -15.99
C ASP A 900 5.71 28.41 -15.83
N GLU A 901 6.28 29.26 -14.97
CA GLU A 901 5.68 30.56 -14.60
C GLU A 901 5.53 31.57 -15.74
N LYS A 902 6.40 31.52 -16.77
CA LYS A 902 6.33 32.46 -17.90
C LYS A 902 5.20 32.16 -18.90
N LEU A 903 4.62 30.96 -18.85
CA LEU A 903 3.63 30.48 -19.83
C LEU A 903 2.23 30.25 -19.25
N VAL A 904 2.10 30.38 -17.93
CA VAL A 904 0.85 30.20 -17.20
C VAL A 904 0.08 31.53 -17.16
N GLN A 905 -1.09 31.55 -17.78
CA GLN A 905 -2.00 32.71 -17.79
C GLN A 905 -2.93 32.72 -16.56
N HIS A 906 -3.22 31.55 -16.00
CA HIS A 906 -4.05 31.41 -14.82
C HIS A 906 -3.67 30.14 -14.03
N ARG A 907 -3.69 30.26 -12.70
CA ARG A 907 -3.39 29.18 -11.75
C ARG A 907 -4.48 29.14 -10.67
N MET A 908 -4.98 27.95 -10.38
CA MET A 908 -5.93 27.68 -9.32
C MET A 908 -5.47 26.44 -8.55
N THR A 909 -5.45 26.52 -7.22
CA THR A 909 -5.10 25.38 -6.36
C THR A 909 -6.25 25.10 -5.41
N VAL A 910 -6.66 23.83 -5.32
CA VAL A 910 -7.73 23.37 -4.45
C VAL A 910 -7.25 22.15 -3.67
N ILE A 911 -7.55 22.09 -2.37
CA ILE A 911 -7.27 20.93 -1.52
C ILE A 911 -8.61 20.29 -1.18
N LEU A 912 -8.78 19.02 -1.55
CA LEU A 912 -10.01 18.25 -1.39
C LEU A 912 -9.77 17.16 -0.33
N PRO A 913 -10.44 17.19 0.84
CA PRO A 913 -10.27 16.13 1.85
C PRO A 913 -10.78 14.78 1.32
N ILE A 914 -10.10 13.70 1.68
CA ILE A 914 -10.49 12.34 1.27
C ILE A 914 -11.58 11.81 2.21
N ALA A 915 -12.80 11.71 1.68
CA ALA A 915 -13.94 11.09 2.35
C ALA A 915 -13.88 9.56 2.23
N TRP A 916 -13.16 8.91 3.16
CA TRP A 916 -12.98 7.44 3.18
C TRP A 916 -14.27 6.65 3.44
N ASP A 917 -15.33 7.33 3.88
CA ASP A 917 -16.70 6.86 4.04
C ASP A 917 -17.45 6.77 2.70
N GLN A 918 -17.07 7.57 1.70
CA GLN A 918 -17.69 7.62 0.37
C GLN A 918 -17.04 6.65 -0.65
N VAL A 919 -16.21 5.72 -0.18
CA VAL A 919 -15.49 4.77 -1.02
C VAL A 919 -16.47 3.82 -1.72
N THR A 920 -16.43 3.80 -3.05
CA THR A 920 -17.15 2.79 -3.84
C THR A 920 -16.26 1.59 -4.11
N THR A 921 -16.82 0.38 -4.04
CA THR A 921 -16.08 -0.87 -4.27
C THR A 921 -16.44 -1.44 -5.63
N ALA A 922 -15.43 -1.84 -6.41
CA ALA A 922 -15.61 -2.56 -7.66
C ALA A 922 -14.76 -3.82 -7.68
N ALA A 923 -15.25 -4.86 -8.36
CA ALA A 923 -14.50 -6.08 -8.57
C ALA A 923 -13.90 -6.05 -9.99
N GLU A 924 -12.59 -5.85 -10.08
CA GLU A 924 -11.83 -5.97 -11.33
C GLU A 924 -10.98 -7.25 -11.25
N ASP A 925 -11.33 -8.27 -12.04
CA ASP A 925 -10.50 -9.45 -12.32
C ASP A 925 -9.72 -10.01 -11.10
N ASN A 926 -10.46 -10.48 -10.09
CA ASN A 926 -9.98 -11.03 -8.81
C ASN A 926 -9.34 -10.04 -7.81
N ARG A 927 -9.22 -8.75 -8.15
CA ARG A 927 -8.80 -7.70 -7.22
C ARG A 927 -9.94 -6.72 -6.96
N THR A 928 -10.30 -6.53 -5.70
CA THR A 928 -11.29 -5.50 -5.34
C THR A 928 -10.60 -4.14 -5.31
N MET A 929 -11.01 -3.22 -6.18
CA MET A 929 -10.54 -1.83 -6.21
C MET A 929 -11.53 -0.95 -5.44
N LEU A 930 -10.97 0.06 -4.78
CA LEU A 930 -11.67 1.10 -4.04
C LEU A 930 -11.54 2.39 -4.82
N TYR A 931 -12.67 2.96 -5.22
CA TYR A 931 -12.75 4.18 -6.00
C TYR A 931 -13.16 5.36 -5.11
N LEU A 932 -12.33 6.40 -5.11
CA LEU A 932 -12.47 7.65 -4.37
C LEU A 932 -12.70 8.78 -5.39
N PRO A 933 -13.95 9.04 -5.80
CA PRO A 933 -14.27 10.14 -6.70
C PRO A 933 -14.02 11.50 -6.03
N PHE A 934 -13.63 12.49 -6.81
CA PHE A 934 -13.58 13.89 -6.41
C PHE A 934 -14.00 14.78 -7.56
N GLU A 935 -14.56 15.94 -7.24
CA GLU A 935 -15.03 16.92 -8.21
C GLU A 935 -14.68 18.32 -7.72
N THR A 936 -14.22 19.19 -8.62
CA THR A 936 -13.98 20.60 -8.30
C THR A 936 -14.32 21.50 -9.49
N PRO A 937 -15.06 22.60 -9.28
CA PRO A 937 -15.34 23.56 -10.34
C PRO A 937 -14.07 24.30 -10.75
N VAL A 938 -13.91 24.54 -12.04
CA VAL A 938 -12.80 25.26 -12.65
C VAL A 938 -13.35 26.49 -13.34
N HIS A 939 -13.04 27.67 -12.79
CA HIS A 939 -13.49 28.96 -13.32
C HIS A 939 -12.28 29.77 -13.79
N VAL A 940 -12.19 30.00 -15.11
CA VAL A 940 -11.16 30.84 -15.70
C VAL A 940 -11.81 32.14 -16.13
N LYS A 941 -11.49 33.22 -15.41
CA LYS A 941 -12.02 34.56 -15.70
C LYS A 941 -11.57 35.05 -17.07
N ALA A 942 -12.47 35.72 -17.78
CA ALA A 942 -12.22 36.38 -19.07
C ALA A 942 -10.99 37.31 -19.03
N ALA A 943 -10.78 38.01 -17.91
CA ALA A 943 -9.64 38.90 -17.70
C ALA A 943 -8.27 38.21 -17.79
N ASN A 944 -8.22 36.88 -17.59
CA ASN A 944 -6.99 36.09 -17.70
C ASN A 944 -6.79 35.50 -19.11
N LEU A 945 -7.77 35.67 -20.01
CA LEU A 945 -7.77 35.19 -21.39
C LEU A 945 -7.69 36.40 -22.34
N THR A 946 -6.64 37.19 -22.22
CA THR A 946 -6.50 38.48 -22.92
C THR A 946 -6.13 38.38 -24.40
N VAL A 947 -5.79 37.17 -24.87
CA VAL A 947 -5.27 36.93 -26.22
C VAL A 947 -6.10 35.83 -26.90
N LYS A 948 -6.46 36.05 -28.17
CA LYS A 948 -7.07 35.01 -29.00
C LYS A 948 -6.03 33.93 -29.31
N GLY A 949 -6.43 32.67 -29.26
CA GLY A 949 -5.51 31.57 -29.53
C GLY A 949 -5.95 30.26 -28.93
N SER A 950 -5.10 29.25 -29.11
CA SER A 950 -5.27 27.93 -28.52
C SER A 950 -4.67 27.90 -27.12
N PHE A 951 -5.44 27.41 -26.16
CA PHE A 951 -5.06 27.23 -24.77
C PHE A 951 -5.19 25.75 -24.39
N THR A 952 -4.46 25.36 -23.34
CA THR A 952 -4.54 24.03 -22.73
C THR A 952 -4.71 24.17 -21.23
N LEU A 953 -5.76 23.55 -20.70
CA LEU A 953 -5.92 23.30 -19.27
C LEU A 953 -5.02 22.12 -18.89
N VAL A 954 -4.28 22.25 -17.80
CA VAL A 954 -3.45 21.19 -17.23
C VAL A 954 -3.77 21.05 -15.76
N ALA A 955 -4.21 19.86 -15.32
CA ALA A 955 -4.35 19.52 -13.92
C ALA A 955 -3.08 18.80 -13.43
N LYS A 956 -2.44 19.31 -12.38
CA LYS A 956 -1.42 18.61 -11.60
C LYS A 956 -2.09 18.11 -10.33
N LEU A 957 -2.03 16.80 -10.10
CA LEU A 957 -2.61 16.17 -8.92
C LEU A 957 -1.49 15.79 -7.96
N ALA A 958 -1.70 16.02 -6.66
CA ALA A 958 -0.85 15.52 -5.61
C ALA A 958 -1.69 14.95 -4.47
N LEU A 959 -1.27 13.84 -3.90
CA LEU A 959 -1.83 13.34 -2.65
C LEU A 959 -1.14 14.07 -1.51
N VAL A 960 -1.90 14.61 -0.57
CA VAL A 960 -1.39 15.20 0.66
C VAL A 960 -1.53 14.15 1.76
N ASP A 961 -0.41 13.79 2.38
CA ASP A 961 -0.43 12.89 3.51
C ASP A 961 -0.66 13.63 4.84
N ARG A 962 -0.96 12.89 5.91
CA ARG A 962 -1.23 13.44 7.26
C ARG A 962 -0.05 14.17 7.89
N ARG A 963 1.15 14.08 7.29
CA ARG A 963 2.33 14.85 7.71
C ARG A 963 2.48 16.14 6.90
N GLY A 964 1.60 16.38 5.93
CA GLY A 964 1.67 17.49 4.99
C GLY A 964 2.58 17.24 3.79
N ASP A 965 3.16 16.04 3.64
CA ASP A 965 4.00 15.72 2.48
C ASP A 965 3.11 15.61 1.23
N LYS A 966 3.58 16.24 0.14
CA LYS A 966 2.89 16.23 -1.16
C LYS A 966 3.50 15.18 -2.08
N TRP A 967 2.66 14.29 -2.58
CA TRP A 967 3.05 13.18 -3.43
C TRP A 967 2.44 13.35 -4.83
N PRO A 968 3.22 13.74 -5.86
CA PRO A 968 2.69 13.90 -7.21
C PRO A 968 2.05 12.60 -7.72
N LEU A 969 0.83 12.72 -8.25
CA LEU A 969 0.08 11.61 -8.79
C LEU A 969 0.22 11.56 -10.32
N ALA A 970 0.53 10.38 -10.84
CA ALA A 970 0.50 10.11 -12.27
C ALA A 970 -0.96 9.86 -12.70
N ALA A 971 -1.61 10.91 -13.21
CA ALA A 971 -3.01 10.87 -13.59
C ALA A 971 -3.22 10.97 -15.09
N THR A 972 -4.13 10.14 -15.60
CA THR A 972 -4.59 10.17 -16.99
C THR A 972 -5.61 11.28 -17.20
N GLY A 973 -5.70 11.84 -18.41
CA GLY A 973 -6.78 12.77 -18.79
C GLY A 973 -6.64 14.21 -18.27
N CYS A 974 -5.55 14.54 -17.58
CA CYS A 974 -5.29 15.83 -16.95
C CYS A 974 -5.07 17.01 -17.91
N ARG A 975 -5.35 16.87 -19.22
CA ARG A 975 -5.20 17.94 -20.20
C ARG A 975 -6.45 18.10 -21.04
N ARG A 976 -6.82 19.35 -21.31
CA ARG A 976 -7.89 19.69 -22.26
C ARG A 976 -7.58 20.96 -23.02
N GLY A 977 -7.60 20.87 -24.35
CA GLY A 977 -7.45 22.04 -25.23
C GLY A 977 -8.76 22.83 -25.36
N PHE A 978 -8.64 24.14 -25.49
CA PHE A 978 -9.74 25.03 -25.87
C PHE A 978 -9.21 26.21 -26.69
N ILE A 979 -10.05 26.79 -27.54
CA ILE A 979 -9.72 27.94 -28.39
C ILE A 979 -10.51 29.15 -27.91
N VAL A 980 -9.82 30.26 -27.72
CA VAL A 980 -10.42 31.57 -27.50
C VAL A 980 -10.47 32.29 -28.85
N TYR A 981 -11.67 32.54 -29.38
CA TYR A 981 -11.89 33.14 -30.71
C TYR A 981 -12.43 34.57 -30.68
#